data_AF-A0A0Q9GTM1-F1
#
_entry.id   AF-A0A0Q9GTM1-F1
#
_cell.length_a   1.000
_cell.length_b   1.000
_cell.length_c   1.000
_cell.angle_alpha   90.00
_cell.angle_beta   90.00
_cell.angle_gamma   90.00
#
_symmetry.space_group_name_H-M   'P 1'
#
loop_
_entity.id
_entity.type
_entity.pdbx_description
1 polymer ?
#
loop_
_entity_poly.entity_id
_entity_poly.type
_entity_poly.pdbx_seq_one_letter_code
_entity_poly.pdbx_strand_id
1 'polypeptide(L)'
;MEGPMLLIRSDLDFILAQIIQAETNAPVTDPSLPVGLRTVDGTNNSIVAGQSDFGSADRIFPRLTDPVFRTAEMSSSYAQTSGTVIDSEPRVISNLVADQNALTNPAAAAVDANRDGFIPNVSPDGGAPFNQWFTLFGQFFDHGLDLVAKGGSGTVFVPLQPYDPLYVAGSPTNFMVLTRATNLPGDDGVLGTVDDVHEQTNLTTPFIDQNQTYTSHPSHQVFLRDYALDESGAPVATGRLLNGSGAGLATWADVKTQARDLLGIDLADADVSNVPLLATDEYGRFIRGPNGFPQIVMAGEDGIAGTPDDRLVEGDPADPIGTDGAIRTGHAFLSDIAHEAVPTGKVADGDTEVSLANLDGSDVSGSYDNELLDAHYIAGDGRANENIGLTAVHDVFHAEHNRMVNHLKEVILAETDKDPAFVAEWLVAGVDLSDGIQDIEWNGERLFQAARFTTEMQYQHLVFENFARLIQPNIDAFEAHDVSIDPAITAEFAHTVYRFGHSLLRETVDRVDSDGNVVDADPSTAGDQQLRLIDAFLNPLAYAASGDEAAAELVRGATVQVGNEIDEFVTGALRNNLLGLPLDLATLNLARGRDTGVAPLNAIRAELFEATGDENLRPYESWAELRANIKHPESLVNFIAAYGVHPLLDDAATIDEKRAAAMTLVYGVSDDPSTEVDEAISPDADFLNGTGAFAGVETGLNDVDFWIGGLAENPLASGGLLGSTFNFVFETQMERLQNGDRFYYLSRLEGTNFLNQLEGTSFAEMVMRNTGTTHLPFDVFSVPTHTIEVGDPATFPVGEDGSALVITGRGGAVEFVGADPVVMGGTDDDDTIQAGDGDDTLWGDAGNDTLIGGAGGDSVIGGDGNDLITCGEGDDFANGAAGNDLILGGDGSDLLVGLEGRDAILAGAGDDEVFGGLDNDAIDGGAGNDELLGNEGDDTLRGGEGDDHLIGDNGGSLPKAVPDTDMAIFSGRFRDYTITHNADGTITVTDTVGTDGTDTLESIEWLRFADRTTRAEDGTRALRSSVASIQEDALVFRDEPVGDQADIGSLAGGLTAPRSPLVFVEAETLVFGDLGVLVPDDITDISPAEGGALQVDLPITLDAPAVIETAAMIPIAPPDPFLL
;
A
#
# COMPACT_ATOMS: atom_id res chain seq x y z
N MET A 1 0.76 14.60 17.86
CA MET A 1 0.85 14.25 16.44
C MET A 1 -0.51 14.34 15.75
N GLU A 2 -0.91 15.55 15.35
CA GLU A 2 -1.88 15.75 14.27
C GLU A 2 -1.10 16.33 13.07
N GLY A 3 -0.35 15.51 12.32
CA GLY A 3 0.36 15.90 11.09
C GLY A 3 0.53 14.70 10.14
N PRO A 4 0.86 14.85 8.83
CA PRO A 4 1.21 16.08 8.09
C PRO A 4 0.30 16.37 6.88
N MET A 5 -0.73 15.57 6.59
CA MET A 5 -1.54 15.82 5.38
C MET A 5 -2.47 17.02 5.52
N LEU A 6 -2.02 18.15 4.98
CA LEU A 6 -2.65 19.44 5.16
C LEU A 6 -3.08 20.05 3.83
N LEU A 7 -4.37 19.93 3.57
CA LEU A 7 -5.01 20.72 2.52
C LEU A 7 -5.08 22.19 2.91
N ILE A 8 -4.78 23.07 1.97
CA ILE A 8 -4.94 24.52 2.12
C ILE A 8 -6.10 25.05 1.27
N ARG A 9 -6.33 26.36 1.34
CA ARG A 9 -7.44 27.00 0.65
C ARG A 9 -7.45 26.76 -0.88
N SER A 10 -6.29 26.82 -1.53
CA SER A 10 -6.16 26.60 -2.98
C SER A 10 -6.59 25.18 -3.37
N ASP A 11 -6.22 24.17 -2.59
CA ASP A 11 -6.65 22.78 -2.79
C ASP A 11 -8.17 22.65 -2.71
N LEU A 12 -8.80 23.31 -1.75
CA LEU A 12 -10.27 23.28 -1.61
C LEU A 12 -10.97 23.99 -2.77
N ASP A 13 -10.43 25.09 -3.28
CA ASP A 13 -10.98 25.75 -4.48
C ASP A 13 -10.87 24.82 -5.70
N PHE A 14 -9.75 24.11 -5.85
CA PHE A 14 -9.55 23.12 -6.91
C PHE A 14 -10.54 21.95 -6.79
N ILE A 15 -10.62 21.31 -5.62
CA ILE A 15 -11.54 20.19 -5.36
C ILE A 15 -12.99 20.63 -5.57
N LEU A 16 -13.38 21.81 -5.08
CA LEU A 16 -14.73 22.34 -5.27
C LEU A 16 -15.06 22.56 -6.74
N ALA A 17 -14.10 23.00 -7.56
CA ALA A 17 -14.29 23.11 -9.01
C ALA A 17 -14.56 21.75 -9.66
N GLN A 18 -13.87 20.68 -9.23
CA GLN A 18 -14.15 19.31 -9.70
C GLN A 18 -15.57 18.86 -9.29
N ILE A 19 -15.98 19.15 -8.06
CA ILE A 19 -17.33 18.84 -7.58
C ILE A 19 -18.40 19.60 -8.37
N ILE A 20 -18.23 20.90 -8.58
CA ILE A 20 -19.18 21.74 -9.34
C ILE A 20 -19.28 21.28 -10.80
N GLN A 21 -18.17 20.85 -11.41
CA GLN A 21 -18.17 20.28 -12.75
C GLN A 21 -19.10 19.06 -12.83
N ALA A 22 -19.00 18.14 -11.86
CA ALA A 22 -19.86 16.96 -11.75
C ALA A 22 -21.34 17.35 -11.49
N GLU A 23 -21.59 18.23 -10.52
CA GLU A 23 -22.95 18.69 -10.18
C GLU A 23 -23.67 19.35 -11.38
N THR A 24 -22.93 20.09 -12.21
CA THR A 24 -23.49 20.82 -13.36
C THR A 24 -23.62 19.96 -14.62
N ASN A 25 -23.07 18.74 -14.63
CA ASN A 25 -22.95 17.89 -15.82
C ASN A 25 -22.35 18.64 -17.01
N ALA A 26 -21.36 19.49 -16.76
CA ALA A 26 -20.69 20.23 -17.81
C ALA A 26 -19.86 19.27 -18.69
N PRO A 27 -19.92 19.41 -20.03
CA PRO A 27 -19.20 18.50 -20.92
C PRO A 27 -17.70 18.71 -20.81
N VAL A 28 -16.96 17.64 -20.57
CA VAL A 28 -15.50 17.63 -20.67
C VAL A 28 -15.12 17.56 -22.15
N THR A 29 -14.35 18.54 -22.63
CA THR A 29 -14.03 18.69 -24.06
C THR A 29 -12.78 17.95 -24.49
N ASP A 30 -11.86 17.70 -23.55
CA ASP A 30 -10.62 16.99 -23.78
C ASP A 30 -10.63 15.69 -22.96
N PRO A 31 -10.66 14.51 -23.61
CA PRO A 31 -10.71 13.22 -22.90
C PRO A 31 -9.45 12.89 -22.11
N SER A 32 -8.33 13.57 -22.32
CA SER A 32 -7.11 13.32 -21.54
C SER A 32 -7.09 14.04 -20.19
N LEU A 33 -8.02 14.99 -19.95
CA LEU A 33 -7.97 15.82 -18.75
C LEU A 33 -8.71 15.18 -17.56
N PRO A 34 -8.13 15.22 -16.34
CA PRO A 34 -8.65 14.59 -15.12
C PRO A 34 -9.78 15.39 -14.45
N VAL A 35 -10.69 15.95 -15.26
CA VAL A 35 -11.72 16.89 -14.80
C VAL A 35 -12.97 16.15 -14.28
N GLY A 36 -13.47 16.56 -13.11
CA GLY A 36 -14.68 16.05 -12.46
C GLY A 36 -14.41 15.02 -11.34
N LEU A 37 -15.48 14.32 -10.95
CA LEU A 37 -15.44 13.26 -9.93
C LEU A 37 -15.52 11.88 -10.56
N ARG A 38 -14.96 10.87 -9.87
CA ARG A 38 -15.15 9.47 -10.23
C ARG A 38 -16.55 9.01 -9.82
N THR A 39 -17.25 8.37 -10.75
CA THR A 39 -18.51 7.67 -10.46
C THR A 39 -18.25 6.50 -9.51
N VAL A 40 -19.28 6.04 -8.79
CA VAL A 40 -19.11 4.92 -7.83
C VAL A 40 -18.88 3.60 -8.56
N ASP A 41 -19.42 3.43 -9.76
CA ASP A 41 -19.29 2.21 -10.57
C ASP A 41 -18.13 2.27 -11.59
N GLY A 42 -17.33 3.33 -11.57
CA GLY A 42 -16.18 3.53 -12.47
C GLY A 42 -16.55 3.91 -13.91
N THR A 43 -17.84 4.01 -14.25
CA THR A 43 -18.25 4.47 -15.59
C THR A 43 -17.79 5.90 -15.87
N ASN A 44 -17.60 6.23 -17.15
CA ASN A 44 -17.12 7.53 -17.61
C ASN A 44 -15.72 7.92 -17.10
N ASN A 45 -14.92 6.96 -16.64
CA ASN A 45 -13.48 7.17 -16.52
C ASN A 45 -12.91 7.52 -17.91
N SER A 46 -13.15 6.70 -18.94
CA SER A 46 -12.97 7.15 -20.32
C SER A 46 -14.23 7.84 -20.84
N ILE A 47 -14.07 9.08 -21.31
CA ILE A 47 -15.16 9.85 -21.93
C ILE A 47 -15.13 9.78 -23.47
N VAL A 48 -14.23 8.96 -24.04
CA VAL A 48 -14.16 8.70 -25.48
C VAL A 48 -15.41 7.94 -25.91
N ALA A 49 -15.98 8.32 -27.05
CA ALA A 49 -17.22 7.72 -27.54
C ALA A 49 -17.09 6.19 -27.73
N GLY A 50 -17.87 5.43 -26.96
CA GLY A 50 -17.87 3.96 -26.99
C GLY A 50 -16.96 3.29 -25.95
N GLN A 51 -16.31 4.06 -25.09
CA GLN A 51 -15.41 3.59 -24.03
C GLN A 51 -15.89 3.96 -22.63
N SER A 52 -17.16 4.36 -22.46
CA SER A 52 -17.71 4.76 -21.14
C SER A 52 -17.62 3.68 -20.07
N ASP A 53 -17.50 2.42 -20.48
CA ASP A 53 -17.46 1.25 -19.59
C ASP A 53 -16.02 0.72 -19.41
N PHE A 54 -14.99 1.41 -19.95
CA PHE A 54 -13.59 1.04 -19.74
C PHE A 54 -13.28 1.14 -18.26
N GLY A 55 -12.84 0.03 -17.68
CA GLY A 55 -12.60 -0.07 -16.24
C GLY A 55 -13.81 0.13 -15.33
N SER A 56 -15.06 -0.05 -15.79
CA SER A 56 -16.21 0.00 -14.88
C SER A 56 -16.43 -1.33 -14.15
N ALA A 57 -17.13 -1.29 -13.02
CA ALA A 57 -17.66 -2.48 -12.38
C ALA A 57 -18.70 -3.18 -13.27
N ASP A 58 -19.04 -4.42 -12.91
CA ASP A 58 -20.01 -5.27 -13.59
C ASP A 58 -19.66 -5.58 -15.07
N ARG A 59 -18.35 -5.59 -15.38
CA ARG A 59 -17.79 -5.92 -16.71
C ARG A 59 -17.07 -7.26 -16.74
N ILE A 60 -16.97 -7.84 -17.94
CA ILE A 60 -16.25 -9.10 -18.16
C ILE A 60 -14.76 -8.88 -17.90
N PHE A 61 -14.09 -9.85 -17.26
CA PHE A 61 -12.63 -9.89 -17.21
C PHE A 61 -12.06 -10.04 -18.63
N PRO A 62 -11.33 -9.05 -19.20
CA PRO A 62 -10.56 -9.26 -20.41
C PRO A 62 -9.54 -10.40 -20.22
N ARG A 63 -9.08 -11.00 -21.32
CA ARG A 63 -8.10 -12.10 -21.29
C ARG A 63 -6.83 -11.70 -22.00
N LEU A 64 -5.69 -12.10 -21.44
CA LEU A 64 -4.39 -12.02 -22.11
C LEU A 64 -4.18 -13.18 -23.08
N THR A 65 -4.78 -14.33 -22.79
CA THR A 65 -4.60 -15.60 -23.53
C THR A 65 -5.93 -16.28 -23.84
N ASP A 66 -5.92 -17.19 -24.81
CA ASP A 66 -7.11 -17.99 -25.14
C ASP A 66 -7.48 -18.92 -23.96
N PRO A 67 -8.78 -19.05 -23.61
CA PRO A 67 -9.18 -19.89 -22.48
C PRO A 67 -8.98 -21.38 -22.75
N VAL A 68 -8.45 -22.11 -21.77
CA VAL A 68 -8.20 -23.57 -21.85
C VAL A 68 -8.99 -24.32 -20.78
N PHE A 69 -10.00 -25.07 -21.23
CA PHE A 69 -10.82 -25.92 -20.36
C PHE A 69 -10.44 -27.40 -20.47
N ARG A 70 -10.10 -28.02 -19.34
CA ARG A 70 -9.62 -29.40 -19.29
C ARG A 70 -10.77 -30.41 -19.05
N THR A 71 -10.53 -31.65 -19.45
CA THR A 71 -11.37 -32.78 -19.02
C THR A 71 -11.13 -33.06 -17.54
N ALA A 72 -12.17 -33.48 -16.84
CA ALA A 72 -12.10 -33.83 -15.42
C ALA A 72 -12.54 -35.30 -15.21
N GLU A 73 -12.49 -35.76 -13.97
CA GLU A 73 -12.83 -37.14 -13.64
C GLU A 73 -14.32 -37.45 -13.85
N MET A 74 -14.65 -38.74 -13.86
CA MET A 74 -16.02 -39.25 -13.99
C MET A 74 -16.80 -38.71 -15.21
N SER A 75 -16.10 -38.47 -16.33
CA SER A 75 -16.67 -37.91 -17.58
C SER A 75 -17.25 -36.50 -17.43
N SER A 76 -16.84 -35.76 -16.40
CA SER A 76 -17.09 -34.33 -16.29
C SER A 76 -15.98 -33.53 -16.99
N SER A 77 -16.17 -32.22 -17.15
CA SER A 77 -15.17 -31.33 -17.72
C SER A 77 -15.42 -29.90 -17.26
N TYR A 78 -14.33 -29.16 -17.10
CA TYR A 78 -14.39 -27.72 -16.88
C TYR A 78 -15.05 -26.98 -18.06
N ALA A 79 -15.03 -27.54 -19.28
CA ALA A 79 -15.70 -26.95 -20.46
C ALA A 79 -17.23 -26.98 -20.38
N GLN A 80 -17.81 -27.64 -19.38
CA GLN A 80 -19.24 -27.59 -19.14
C GLN A 80 -19.62 -26.21 -18.60
N THR A 81 -20.59 -25.55 -19.21
CA THR A 81 -21.06 -24.23 -18.77
C THR A 81 -21.93 -24.29 -17.53
N SER A 82 -22.52 -25.46 -17.23
CA SER A 82 -23.30 -25.68 -16.01
C SER A 82 -23.16 -27.09 -15.44
N GLY A 83 -23.46 -27.23 -14.15
CA GLY A 83 -23.55 -28.50 -13.45
C GLY A 83 -22.29 -28.85 -12.64
N THR A 84 -22.13 -30.14 -12.36
CA THR A 84 -21.08 -30.63 -11.45
C THR A 84 -19.84 -31.07 -12.22
N VAL A 85 -18.69 -30.50 -11.85
CA VAL A 85 -17.35 -30.97 -12.23
C VAL A 85 -16.81 -31.81 -11.08
N ILE A 86 -16.15 -32.93 -11.37
CA ILE A 86 -15.57 -33.79 -10.34
C ILE A 86 -14.10 -34.00 -10.68
N ASP A 87 -13.21 -33.51 -9.81
CA ASP A 87 -11.78 -33.52 -10.03
C ASP A 87 -11.02 -33.59 -8.70
N SER A 88 -10.34 -34.70 -8.42
CA SER A 88 -9.50 -34.87 -7.24
C SER A 88 -8.06 -34.39 -7.41
N GLU A 89 -7.62 -34.09 -8.64
CA GLU A 89 -6.23 -33.70 -8.91
C GLU A 89 -5.79 -32.42 -8.19
N PRO A 90 -6.59 -31.34 -8.09
CA PRO A 90 -6.19 -30.14 -7.36
C PRO A 90 -5.71 -30.41 -5.93
N ARG A 91 -6.38 -31.33 -5.21
CA ARG A 91 -5.97 -31.72 -3.85
C ARG A 91 -4.74 -32.61 -3.83
N VAL A 92 -4.56 -33.47 -4.84
CA VAL A 92 -3.33 -34.25 -4.99
C VAL A 92 -2.12 -33.35 -5.24
N ILE A 93 -2.29 -32.32 -6.08
CA ILE A 93 -1.26 -31.31 -6.36
C ILE A 93 -0.93 -30.53 -5.08
N SER A 94 -1.94 -30.03 -4.36
CA SER A 94 -1.74 -29.33 -3.08
C SER A 94 -0.95 -30.18 -2.07
N ASN A 95 -1.30 -31.46 -1.90
CA ASN A 95 -0.59 -32.35 -0.97
C ASN A 95 0.86 -32.66 -1.38
N LEU A 96 1.15 -32.67 -2.68
CA LEU A 96 2.49 -32.99 -3.17
C LEU A 96 3.40 -31.76 -3.20
N VAL A 97 2.88 -30.64 -3.72
CA VAL A 97 3.65 -29.43 -4.05
C VAL A 97 3.49 -28.38 -2.96
N ALA A 98 2.25 -27.98 -2.65
CA ALA A 98 1.97 -26.80 -1.83
C ALA A 98 2.08 -26.99 -0.32
N ASP A 99 2.43 -28.18 0.15
CA ASP A 99 2.50 -28.49 1.56
C ASP A 99 3.76 -27.87 2.21
N GLN A 100 3.60 -26.81 3.01
CA GLN A 100 4.73 -26.17 3.72
C GLN A 100 5.32 -27.03 4.85
N ASN A 101 4.64 -28.11 5.25
CA ASN A 101 5.07 -28.92 6.38
C ASN A 101 6.33 -29.75 6.05
N ALA A 102 7.46 -29.38 6.65
CA ALA A 102 8.76 -30.04 6.50
C ALA A 102 8.80 -31.53 6.91
N LEU A 103 7.77 -32.05 7.59
CA LEU A 103 7.67 -33.47 7.93
C LEU A 103 7.07 -34.30 6.80
N THR A 104 6.26 -33.70 5.94
CA THR A 104 5.49 -34.37 4.88
C THR A 104 5.91 -33.96 3.48
N ASN A 105 6.59 -32.81 3.34
CA ASN A 105 7.15 -32.33 2.09
C ASN A 105 8.69 -32.14 2.18
N PRO A 106 9.47 -33.01 1.52
CA PRO A 106 10.93 -32.90 1.52
C PRO A 106 11.48 -31.63 0.88
N ALA A 107 10.74 -30.98 -0.03
CA ALA A 107 11.16 -29.72 -0.63
C ALA A 107 11.02 -28.57 0.36
N ALA A 108 9.88 -28.46 1.05
CA ALA A 108 9.72 -27.52 2.17
C ALA A 108 10.77 -27.79 3.26
N ALA A 109 11.09 -29.06 3.55
CA ALA A 109 12.11 -29.44 4.53
C ALA A 109 13.54 -28.99 4.16
N ALA A 110 13.79 -28.62 2.90
CA ALA A 110 15.08 -28.12 2.45
C ALA A 110 15.28 -26.64 2.78
N VAL A 111 14.19 -25.89 2.96
CA VAL A 111 14.18 -24.44 3.16
C VAL A 111 13.62 -24.00 4.52
N ASP A 112 12.83 -24.85 5.17
CA ASP A 112 12.43 -24.68 6.58
C ASP A 112 13.55 -25.20 7.51
N ALA A 113 14.48 -24.31 7.86
CA ALA A 113 15.66 -24.63 8.66
C ALA A 113 15.34 -25.18 10.07
N ASN A 114 14.24 -24.72 10.67
CA ASN A 114 13.84 -25.04 12.04
C ASN A 114 12.82 -26.18 12.13
N ARG A 115 12.19 -26.54 11.00
CA ARG A 115 11.10 -27.51 10.88
C ARG A 115 9.85 -27.10 11.68
N ASP A 116 9.59 -25.81 11.73
CA ASP A 116 8.45 -25.21 12.44
C ASP A 116 7.31 -24.77 11.49
N GLY A 117 7.47 -24.97 10.18
CA GLY A 117 6.48 -24.58 9.18
C GLY A 117 6.53 -23.10 8.81
N PHE A 118 7.63 -22.41 9.12
CA PHE A 118 7.89 -21.05 8.69
C PHE A 118 9.03 -21.02 7.67
N ILE A 119 8.78 -20.39 6.53
CA ILE A 119 9.78 -20.16 5.48
C ILE A 119 9.84 -18.65 5.29
N PRO A 120 10.79 -17.95 5.93
CA PRO A 120 10.85 -16.50 5.89
C PRO A 120 11.07 -16.02 4.46
N ASN A 121 10.44 -14.92 4.11
CA ASN A 121 10.72 -14.24 2.86
C ASN A 121 12.13 -13.62 2.87
N VAL A 122 12.73 -13.56 1.68
CA VAL A 122 14.05 -12.97 1.46
C VAL A 122 13.95 -11.97 0.31
N SER A 123 14.35 -10.74 0.56
CA SER A 123 14.40 -9.71 -0.48
C SER A 123 15.46 -10.07 -1.54
N PRO A 124 15.13 -10.04 -2.85
CA PRO A 124 16.02 -10.52 -3.91
C PRO A 124 17.40 -9.82 -3.99
N ASP A 125 17.49 -8.59 -3.52
CA ASP A 125 18.68 -7.74 -3.43
C ASP A 125 19.44 -7.89 -2.11
N GLY A 126 18.88 -8.60 -1.13
CA GLY A 126 19.43 -8.74 0.22
C GLY A 126 18.95 -7.68 1.22
N GLY A 127 17.96 -6.85 0.86
CA GLY A 127 17.32 -5.87 1.74
C GLY A 127 16.46 -6.50 2.86
N ALA A 128 15.81 -5.64 3.65
CA ALA A 128 14.96 -6.05 4.76
C ALA A 128 13.78 -6.92 4.27
N PRO A 129 13.36 -7.96 5.04
CA PRO A 129 12.21 -8.77 4.65
C PRO A 129 10.91 -7.99 4.87
N PHE A 130 9.92 -8.19 4.00
CA PHE A 130 8.56 -7.74 4.25
C PHE A 130 7.88 -8.42 5.46
N ASN A 131 6.88 -7.75 6.00
CA ASN A 131 6.14 -8.14 7.19
C ASN A 131 4.72 -8.66 6.88
N GLN A 132 3.97 -9.03 7.91
CA GLN A 132 2.61 -9.53 7.76
C GLN A 132 1.63 -8.42 7.32
N TRP A 133 1.91 -7.15 7.65
CA TRP A 133 1.11 -6.00 7.22
C TRP A 133 1.12 -5.83 5.69
N PHE A 134 2.26 -6.08 5.03
CA PHE A 134 2.35 -6.16 3.57
C PHE A 134 1.35 -7.16 2.97
N THR A 135 1.20 -8.32 3.61
CA THR A 135 0.26 -9.35 3.13
C THR A 135 -1.20 -8.94 3.31
N LEU A 136 -1.53 -8.35 4.47
CA LEU A 136 -2.89 -7.90 4.80
C LEU A 136 -3.31 -6.72 3.91
N PHE A 137 -2.41 -5.77 3.68
CA PHE A 137 -2.64 -4.68 2.74
C PHE A 137 -2.72 -5.20 1.30
N GLY A 138 -1.88 -6.16 0.91
CA GLY A 138 -1.96 -6.78 -0.41
C GLY A 138 -3.31 -7.44 -0.69
N GLN A 139 -3.91 -8.08 0.33
CA GLN A 139 -5.28 -8.60 0.26
C GLN A 139 -6.32 -7.48 0.13
N PHE A 140 -6.19 -6.40 0.91
CA PHE A 140 -7.05 -5.22 0.77
C PHE A 140 -6.96 -4.64 -0.66
N PHE A 141 -5.77 -4.58 -1.25
CA PHE A 141 -5.57 -4.11 -2.62
C PHE A 141 -6.23 -5.05 -3.66
N ASP A 142 -6.05 -6.37 -3.57
CA ASP A 142 -6.78 -7.35 -4.42
C ASP A 142 -8.28 -7.10 -4.40
N HIS A 143 -8.84 -6.86 -3.21
CA HIS A 143 -10.27 -6.70 -3.03
C HIS A 143 -10.82 -5.46 -3.74
N GLY A 144 -9.97 -4.45 -3.94
CA GLY A 144 -10.31 -3.26 -4.72
C GLY A 144 -10.13 -3.42 -6.22
N LEU A 145 -9.48 -4.48 -6.69
CA LEU A 145 -9.26 -4.70 -8.10
C LEU A 145 -10.28 -5.69 -8.67
N ASP A 146 -10.58 -6.76 -7.94
CA ASP A 146 -11.54 -7.75 -8.40
C ASP A 146 -12.40 -8.45 -7.35
N LEU A 147 -13.60 -8.82 -7.82
CA LEU A 147 -14.53 -9.70 -7.15
C LEU A 147 -15.34 -10.48 -8.18
N VAL A 148 -15.05 -11.78 -8.31
CA VAL A 148 -15.80 -12.66 -9.22
C VAL A 148 -17.13 -13.11 -8.60
N ALA A 149 -18.22 -12.95 -9.33
CA ALA A 149 -19.53 -13.49 -8.95
C ALA A 149 -19.50 -15.03 -8.88
N LYS A 150 -20.20 -15.60 -7.89
CA LYS A 150 -20.26 -17.06 -7.67
C LYS A 150 -21.71 -17.55 -7.66
N GLY A 151 -21.97 -18.72 -8.26
CA GLY A 151 -23.30 -19.34 -8.28
C GLY A 151 -23.88 -19.51 -9.69
N GLY A 152 -25.01 -20.22 -9.82
CA GLY A 152 -25.70 -20.44 -11.11
C GLY A 152 -25.04 -21.46 -12.05
N SER A 153 -23.70 -21.54 -12.09
CA SER A 153 -22.93 -22.43 -12.99
C SER A 153 -22.66 -23.83 -12.42
N GLY A 154 -23.04 -24.09 -11.17
CA GLY A 154 -22.85 -25.37 -10.47
C GLY A 154 -21.64 -25.41 -9.54
N THR A 155 -21.00 -26.57 -9.42
CA THR A 155 -20.02 -26.84 -8.34
C THR A 155 -18.89 -27.73 -8.84
N VAL A 156 -17.65 -27.43 -8.45
CA VAL A 156 -16.53 -28.38 -8.54
C VAL A 156 -16.49 -29.19 -7.25
N PHE A 157 -16.63 -30.50 -7.36
CA PHE A 157 -16.42 -31.44 -6.26
C PHE A 157 -15.01 -32.00 -6.36
N VAL A 158 -14.28 -31.95 -5.24
CA VAL A 158 -12.91 -32.48 -5.12
C VAL A 158 -12.92 -33.65 -4.15
N PRO A 159 -13.02 -34.91 -4.63
CA PRO A 159 -13.06 -36.08 -3.75
C PRO A 159 -11.76 -36.24 -2.96
N LEU A 160 -11.84 -36.46 -1.64
CA LEU A 160 -10.68 -36.84 -0.83
C LEU A 160 -10.35 -38.31 -1.06
N GLN A 161 -9.10 -38.57 -1.40
CA GLN A 161 -8.62 -39.93 -1.64
C GLN A 161 -8.31 -40.62 -0.31
N PRO A 162 -8.35 -41.97 -0.23
CA PRO A 162 -8.11 -42.70 1.03
C PRO A 162 -6.75 -42.47 1.70
N TYR A 163 -5.78 -41.93 0.96
CA TYR A 163 -4.44 -41.56 1.43
C TYR A 163 -4.33 -40.08 1.84
N ASP A 164 -5.38 -39.27 1.64
CA ASP A 164 -5.37 -37.86 2.05
C ASP A 164 -5.41 -37.76 3.59
N PRO A 165 -4.61 -36.89 4.22
CA PRO A 165 -4.62 -36.70 5.67
C PRO A 165 -5.99 -36.33 6.25
N LEU A 166 -6.84 -35.66 5.48
CA LEU A 166 -8.18 -35.23 5.90
C LEU A 166 -9.25 -36.31 5.64
N TYR A 167 -8.89 -37.42 4.99
CA TYR A 167 -9.82 -38.50 4.70
C TYR A 167 -10.18 -39.30 5.97
N VAL A 168 -11.48 -39.41 6.24
CA VAL A 168 -12.00 -40.22 7.35
C VAL A 168 -12.83 -41.38 6.78
N ALA A 169 -12.35 -42.61 6.95
CA ALA A 169 -12.98 -43.79 6.38
C ALA A 169 -14.48 -43.94 6.77
N GLY A 170 -15.34 -43.93 5.75
CA GLY A 170 -16.80 -44.04 5.94
C GLY A 170 -17.50 -42.72 6.30
N SER A 171 -16.77 -41.61 6.40
CA SER A 171 -17.35 -40.27 6.57
C SER A 171 -18.12 -39.85 5.32
N PRO A 172 -19.28 -39.18 5.46
CA PRO A 172 -19.98 -38.57 4.34
C PRO A 172 -19.30 -37.30 3.81
N THR A 173 -18.29 -36.75 4.49
CA THR A 173 -17.62 -35.48 4.17
C THR A 173 -16.25 -35.63 3.52
N ASN A 174 -15.96 -36.76 2.87
CA ASN A 174 -14.67 -37.00 2.19
C ASN A 174 -14.60 -36.30 0.82
N PHE A 175 -14.86 -35.00 0.80
CA PHE A 175 -14.75 -34.15 -0.39
C PHE A 175 -14.60 -32.69 0.02
N MET A 176 -14.05 -31.89 -0.89
CA MET A 176 -14.10 -30.42 -0.86
C MET A 176 -15.06 -29.94 -1.95
N VAL A 177 -15.56 -28.70 -1.84
CA VAL A 177 -16.41 -28.08 -2.84
C VAL A 177 -15.97 -26.66 -3.16
N LEU A 178 -16.00 -26.30 -4.44
CA LEU A 178 -15.88 -24.93 -4.92
C LEU A 178 -17.15 -24.56 -5.69
N THR A 179 -17.84 -23.50 -5.27
CA THR A 179 -18.91 -22.92 -6.09
C THR A 179 -18.31 -22.29 -7.34
N ARG A 180 -18.78 -22.73 -8.52
CA ARG A 180 -18.27 -22.26 -9.81
C ARG A 180 -18.59 -20.78 -10.02
N ALA A 181 -17.72 -20.11 -10.76
CA ALA A 181 -17.92 -18.71 -11.07
C ALA A 181 -19.16 -18.55 -11.95
N THR A 182 -19.91 -17.47 -11.74
CA THR A 182 -21.13 -17.20 -12.48
C THR A 182 -20.76 -16.89 -13.93
N ASN A 183 -21.22 -17.74 -14.84
CA ASN A 183 -21.11 -17.51 -16.28
C ASN A 183 -22.12 -16.44 -16.70
N LEU A 184 -22.00 -15.95 -17.94
CA LEU A 184 -23.01 -15.06 -18.51
C LEU A 184 -24.14 -15.87 -19.16
N PRO A 185 -25.38 -15.36 -19.12
CA PRO A 185 -26.49 -16.03 -19.80
C PRO A 185 -26.28 -16.03 -21.31
N GLY A 186 -26.68 -17.13 -21.96
CA GLY A 186 -26.65 -17.28 -23.41
C GLY A 186 -27.75 -16.51 -24.14
N ASP A 187 -28.00 -16.92 -25.39
CA ASP A 187 -29.06 -16.35 -26.25
C ASP A 187 -30.46 -16.47 -25.62
N ASP A 188 -30.67 -17.45 -24.73
CA ASP A 188 -31.95 -17.65 -24.05
C ASP A 188 -32.18 -16.74 -22.83
N GLY A 189 -31.14 -16.04 -22.37
CA GLY A 189 -31.19 -15.14 -21.22
C GLY A 189 -31.29 -15.85 -19.86
N VAL A 190 -31.07 -17.17 -19.80
CA VAL A 190 -31.24 -17.99 -18.58
C VAL A 190 -29.92 -18.64 -18.19
N LEU A 191 -29.42 -18.33 -17.00
CA LEU A 191 -28.23 -18.96 -16.43
C LEU A 191 -28.43 -20.45 -16.12
N GLY A 192 -27.34 -21.20 -16.20
CA GLY A 192 -27.27 -22.63 -15.92
C GLY A 192 -27.61 -23.52 -17.12
N THR A 193 -27.67 -22.96 -18.33
CA THR A 193 -28.03 -23.66 -19.56
C THR A 193 -26.81 -23.98 -20.41
N VAL A 194 -27.01 -24.70 -21.51
CA VAL A 194 -25.91 -25.16 -22.38
C VAL A 194 -25.37 -24.07 -23.30
N ASP A 195 -26.08 -22.94 -23.42
CA ASP A 195 -25.72 -21.79 -24.23
C ASP A 195 -25.11 -20.63 -23.42
N ASP A 196 -24.99 -20.78 -22.10
CA ASP A 196 -24.23 -19.87 -21.24
C ASP A 196 -22.84 -19.58 -21.84
N VAL A 197 -22.46 -18.30 -21.81
CA VAL A 197 -21.14 -17.86 -22.25
C VAL A 197 -20.18 -18.02 -21.07
N HIS A 198 -19.11 -18.79 -21.29
CA HIS A 198 -18.14 -19.16 -20.25
C HIS A 198 -17.15 -18.03 -19.96
N GLU A 199 -17.69 -16.87 -19.60
CA GLU A 199 -16.98 -15.68 -19.17
C GLU A 199 -17.61 -15.17 -17.87
N GLN A 200 -16.80 -14.50 -17.06
CA GLN A 200 -17.19 -14.03 -15.73
C GLN A 200 -17.11 -12.52 -15.64
N THR A 201 -17.93 -11.96 -14.76
CA THR A 201 -17.98 -10.53 -14.48
C THR A 201 -17.18 -10.19 -13.23
N ASN A 202 -16.40 -9.11 -13.30
CA ASN A 202 -15.84 -8.41 -12.16
C ASN A 202 -16.92 -7.51 -11.56
N LEU A 203 -17.26 -7.72 -10.29
CA LEU A 203 -18.22 -6.89 -9.56
C LEU A 203 -17.57 -5.61 -9.00
N THR A 204 -16.24 -5.52 -9.01
CA THR A 204 -15.51 -4.38 -8.46
C THR A 204 -15.05 -3.41 -9.56
N THR A 205 -14.92 -2.12 -9.24
CA THR A 205 -14.23 -1.17 -10.12
C THR A 205 -12.73 -1.48 -10.14
N PRO A 206 -12.12 -1.81 -11.28
CA PRO A 206 -10.71 -2.19 -11.37
C PRO A 206 -9.71 -1.06 -11.05
N PHE A 207 -10.16 0.18 -10.85
CA PHE A 207 -9.27 1.30 -10.55
C PHE A 207 -8.71 1.21 -9.14
N ILE A 208 -7.57 1.85 -8.91
CA ILE A 208 -7.03 2.08 -7.57
C ILE A 208 -7.82 3.25 -6.96
N ASP A 209 -9.08 3.02 -6.62
CA ASP A 209 -10.06 4.09 -6.33
C ASP A 209 -10.72 4.00 -4.94
N GLN A 210 -10.14 3.19 -4.04
CA GLN A 210 -10.67 2.97 -2.68
C GLN A 210 -12.10 2.43 -2.63
N ASN A 211 -12.57 1.69 -3.65
CA ASN A 211 -13.88 1.06 -3.60
C ASN A 211 -14.05 0.06 -2.43
N GLN A 212 -12.97 -0.40 -1.80
CA GLN A 212 -13.02 -1.22 -0.58
C GLN A 212 -13.64 -0.45 0.59
N THR A 213 -13.47 0.87 0.61
CA THR A 213 -14.07 1.79 1.57
C THR A 213 -15.39 2.35 1.03
N TYR A 214 -15.44 2.70 -0.26
CA TYR A 214 -16.53 3.49 -0.85
C TYR A 214 -17.58 2.70 -1.65
N THR A 215 -17.30 1.45 -1.98
CA THR A 215 -18.02 0.50 -2.84
C THR A 215 -17.99 0.76 -4.35
N SER A 216 -18.41 -0.25 -5.11
CA SER A 216 -18.51 -0.26 -6.59
C SER A 216 -19.93 -0.07 -7.12
N HIS A 217 -20.92 0.22 -6.25
CA HIS A 217 -22.30 0.46 -6.66
C HIS A 217 -22.98 1.61 -5.89
N PRO A 218 -23.54 2.65 -6.56
CA PRO A 218 -24.11 3.84 -5.89
C PRO A 218 -25.14 3.56 -4.80
N SER A 219 -25.99 2.53 -4.96
CA SER A 219 -26.96 2.15 -3.93
C SER A 219 -26.35 1.64 -2.64
N HIS A 220 -25.22 0.93 -2.70
CA HIS A 220 -24.52 0.46 -1.50
C HIS A 220 -23.90 1.65 -0.77
N GLN A 221 -23.31 2.61 -1.51
CA GLN A 221 -22.68 3.79 -0.93
C GLN A 221 -23.65 4.64 -0.10
N VAL A 222 -24.94 4.69 -0.47
CA VAL A 222 -25.97 5.37 0.34
C VAL A 222 -26.00 4.84 1.77
N PHE A 223 -25.80 3.54 1.99
CA PHE A 223 -25.86 2.93 3.31
C PHE A 223 -24.56 3.05 4.12
N LEU A 224 -23.43 3.32 3.44
CA LEU A 224 -22.12 3.52 4.07
C LEU A 224 -21.93 4.93 4.63
N ARG A 225 -22.72 5.90 4.15
CA ARG A 225 -22.62 7.31 4.54
C ARG A 225 -23.38 7.59 5.82
N ASP A 226 -22.89 8.53 6.60
CA ASP A 226 -23.55 9.01 7.82
C ASP A 226 -24.58 10.11 7.49
N TYR A 227 -25.75 10.05 8.14
CA TYR A 227 -26.84 11.01 7.96
C TYR A 227 -27.29 11.64 9.27
N ALA A 228 -27.82 12.85 9.16
CA ALA A 228 -28.57 13.52 10.22
C ALA A 228 -29.93 13.99 9.68
N LEU A 229 -30.89 14.25 10.55
CA LEU A 229 -32.15 14.88 10.14
C LEU A 229 -32.03 16.40 10.20
N ASP A 230 -32.44 17.07 9.13
CA ASP A 230 -32.57 18.53 9.11
C ASP A 230 -33.78 19.01 9.92
N GLU A 231 -34.01 20.33 9.98
CA GLU A 231 -35.15 20.92 10.70
C GLU A 231 -36.53 20.44 10.18
N SER A 232 -36.59 19.98 8.93
CA SER A 232 -37.82 19.45 8.31
C SER A 232 -38.04 17.96 8.62
N GLY A 233 -37.04 17.31 9.23
CA GLY A 233 -37.02 15.87 9.49
C GLY A 233 -36.56 15.05 8.29
N ALA A 234 -35.94 15.66 7.27
CA ALA A 234 -35.41 14.96 6.11
C ALA A 234 -33.92 14.60 6.31
N PRO A 235 -33.47 13.41 5.85
CA PRO A 235 -32.08 13.00 6.01
C PRO A 235 -31.14 13.83 5.13
N VAL A 236 -30.06 14.33 5.69
CA VAL A 236 -28.96 15.04 5.03
C VAL A 236 -27.65 14.35 5.37
N ALA A 237 -26.77 14.19 4.37
CA ALA A 237 -25.44 13.62 4.61
C ALA A 237 -24.65 14.54 5.54
N THR A 238 -23.84 13.97 6.43
CA THR A 238 -22.97 14.74 7.33
C THR A 238 -21.59 15.02 6.72
N GLY A 239 -21.28 14.36 5.60
CA GLY A 239 -19.97 14.32 4.99
C GLY A 239 -19.17 13.08 5.37
N ARG A 240 -19.55 12.37 6.43
CA ARG A 240 -18.81 11.25 7.02
C ARG A 240 -19.24 9.90 6.45
N LEU A 241 -18.38 8.90 6.63
CA LEU A 241 -18.78 7.49 6.65
C LEU A 241 -19.45 7.17 7.99
N LEU A 242 -20.42 6.25 7.97
CA LEU A 242 -21.16 5.82 9.16
C LEU A 242 -20.21 5.15 10.15
N ASN A 243 -20.10 5.71 11.36
CA ASN A 243 -19.38 5.09 12.45
C ASN A 243 -20.25 4.07 13.18
N GLY A 244 -19.60 3.06 13.76
CA GLY A 244 -20.27 2.14 14.69
C GLY A 244 -20.59 2.79 16.03
N SER A 245 -20.97 1.97 17.00
CA SER A 245 -21.17 2.43 18.39
C SER A 245 -19.88 2.94 19.09
N GLY A 246 -18.71 2.70 18.49
CA GLY A 246 -17.40 3.33 18.78
C GLY A 246 -16.97 4.31 17.66
N ALA A 247 -15.74 4.85 17.71
CA ALA A 247 -15.29 5.81 16.69
C ALA A 247 -14.91 5.17 15.32
N GLY A 248 -14.84 3.84 15.23
CA GLY A 248 -14.44 3.09 14.03
C GLY A 248 -15.58 2.56 13.16
N LEU A 249 -15.29 1.51 12.38
CA LEU A 249 -16.19 0.88 11.40
C LEU A 249 -17.61 0.59 11.93
N ALA A 250 -18.61 0.88 11.09
CA ALA A 250 -20.01 0.49 11.36
C ALA A 250 -20.22 -1.01 11.26
N THR A 251 -21.10 -1.54 12.10
CA THR A 251 -21.55 -2.93 12.02
C THR A 251 -22.85 -3.07 11.22
N TRP A 252 -23.24 -4.30 10.90
CA TRP A 252 -24.55 -4.57 10.29
C TRP A 252 -25.71 -4.05 11.15
N ALA A 253 -25.58 -4.10 12.48
CA ALA A 253 -26.55 -3.50 13.40
C ALA A 253 -26.67 -1.98 13.22
N ASP A 254 -25.54 -1.29 13.05
CA ASP A 254 -25.50 0.17 12.88
C ASP A 254 -26.11 0.57 11.53
N VAL A 255 -25.78 -0.14 10.44
CA VAL A 255 -26.35 0.08 9.11
C VAL A 255 -27.87 -0.12 9.11
N LYS A 256 -28.37 -1.21 9.70
CA LYS A 256 -29.82 -1.44 9.84
C LYS A 256 -30.49 -0.36 10.67
N THR A 257 -29.86 0.07 11.76
CA THR A 257 -30.40 1.12 12.64
C THR A 257 -30.52 2.45 11.92
N GLN A 258 -29.46 2.90 11.24
CA GLN A 258 -29.50 4.13 10.45
C GLN A 258 -30.52 4.02 9.30
N ALA A 259 -30.52 2.91 8.56
CA ALA A 259 -31.45 2.70 7.46
C ALA A 259 -32.90 2.85 7.93
N ARG A 260 -33.25 2.25 9.08
CA ARG A 260 -34.60 2.33 9.64
C ARG A 260 -34.93 3.72 10.17
N ASP A 261 -34.06 4.28 11.01
CA ASP A 261 -34.38 5.45 11.82
C ASP A 261 -34.18 6.78 11.07
N LEU A 262 -33.24 6.85 10.13
CA LEU A 262 -32.93 8.07 9.38
C LEU A 262 -33.35 7.99 7.91
N LEU A 263 -33.25 6.83 7.28
CA LEU A 263 -33.59 6.66 5.86
C LEU A 263 -35.02 6.11 5.65
N GLY A 264 -35.66 5.58 6.69
CA GLY A 264 -37.01 5.04 6.64
C GLY A 264 -37.14 3.70 5.90
N ILE A 265 -36.07 2.91 5.87
CA ILE A 265 -35.96 1.61 5.20
C ILE A 265 -35.70 0.51 6.24
N ASP A 266 -36.56 -0.50 6.30
CA ASP A 266 -36.42 -1.68 7.15
C ASP A 266 -35.65 -2.76 6.38
N LEU A 267 -34.32 -2.78 6.55
CA LEU A 267 -33.45 -3.82 5.98
C LEU A 267 -33.66 -5.14 6.71
N ALA A 268 -33.92 -6.20 5.97
CA ALA A 268 -33.97 -7.56 6.49
C ALA A 268 -32.57 -8.19 6.47
N ASP A 269 -32.28 -9.13 7.37
CA ASP A 269 -30.98 -9.81 7.37
C ASP A 269 -30.67 -10.53 6.05
N ALA A 270 -31.68 -11.01 5.32
CA ALA A 270 -31.49 -11.60 4.00
C ALA A 270 -30.91 -10.61 2.96
N ASP A 271 -31.03 -9.30 3.21
CA ASP A 271 -30.48 -8.25 2.34
C ASP A 271 -28.96 -8.17 2.41
N VAL A 272 -28.33 -8.74 3.45
CA VAL A 272 -26.87 -8.67 3.66
C VAL A 272 -26.07 -9.24 2.49
N SER A 273 -26.62 -10.24 1.81
CA SER A 273 -25.99 -10.90 0.65
C SER A 273 -26.30 -10.23 -0.69
N ASN A 274 -27.22 -9.26 -0.73
CA ASN A 274 -27.58 -8.56 -1.96
C ASN A 274 -28.33 -7.24 -1.69
N VAL A 275 -27.63 -6.12 -1.85
CA VAL A 275 -28.08 -4.76 -1.56
C VAL A 275 -29.33 -4.42 -2.38
N PRO A 276 -30.37 -3.83 -1.77
CA PRO A 276 -31.55 -3.34 -2.51
C PRO A 276 -31.18 -2.12 -3.38
N LEU A 277 -31.69 -2.09 -4.60
CA LEU A 277 -31.48 -1.00 -5.54
C LEU A 277 -32.22 0.26 -5.07
N LEU A 278 -31.49 1.36 -4.91
CA LEU A 278 -32.01 2.69 -4.60
C LEU A 278 -31.92 3.58 -5.84
N ALA A 279 -32.89 4.47 -5.99
CA ALA A 279 -32.77 5.58 -6.94
C ALA A 279 -31.63 6.50 -6.48
N THR A 280 -30.55 6.56 -7.24
CA THR A 280 -29.30 7.26 -6.94
C THR A 280 -28.80 8.02 -8.16
N ASP A 281 -27.96 9.03 -7.94
CA ASP A 281 -27.07 9.52 -8.99
C ASP A 281 -25.80 8.66 -9.06
N GLU A 282 -24.92 8.98 -10.03
CA GLU A 282 -23.68 8.23 -10.29
C GLU A 282 -22.61 8.41 -9.20
N TYR A 283 -22.80 9.35 -8.26
CA TYR A 283 -21.85 9.69 -7.18
C TYR A 283 -22.34 9.22 -5.80
N GLY A 284 -23.34 8.33 -5.75
CA GLY A 284 -23.82 7.71 -4.51
C GLY A 284 -24.70 8.60 -3.64
N ARG A 285 -25.29 9.66 -4.21
CA ARG A 285 -26.36 10.42 -3.56
C ARG A 285 -27.71 9.86 -3.96
N PHE A 286 -28.58 9.58 -2.98
CA PHE A 286 -29.93 9.14 -3.29
C PHE A 286 -30.78 10.26 -3.89
N ILE A 287 -31.62 9.88 -4.86
CA ILE A 287 -32.64 10.75 -5.42
C ILE A 287 -33.77 10.86 -4.40
N ARG A 288 -34.01 12.10 -3.95
CA ARG A 288 -35.02 12.40 -2.93
C ARG A 288 -36.43 12.19 -3.46
N GLY A 289 -37.24 11.46 -2.69
CA GLY A 289 -38.66 11.36 -2.91
C GLY A 289 -39.42 12.63 -2.51
N PRO A 290 -40.77 12.62 -2.63
CA PRO A 290 -41.62 13.77 -2.30
C PRO A 290 -41.50 14.32 -0.88
N ASN A 291 -41.11 13.51 0.10
CA ASN A 291 -40.92 13.88 1.51
C ASN A 291 -39.44 14.03 1.89
N GLY A 292 -38.52 13.90 0.93
CA GLY A 292 -37.09 14.12 1.15
C GLY A 292 -36.27 12.87 1.45
N PHE A 293 -36.90 11.69 1.52
CA PHE A 293 -36.26 10.41 1.87
C PHE A 293 -35.76 9.65 0.62
N PRO A 294 -34.85 8.66 0.77
CA PRO A 294 -34.44 7.80 -0.32
C PRO A 294 -35.59 6.97 -0.88
N GLN A 295 -35.48 6.58 -2.15
CA GLN A 295 -36.48 5.76 -2.83
C GLN A 295 -35.90 4.40 -3.23
N ILE A 296 -36.52 3.32 -2.76
CA ILE A 296 -36.22 1.95 -3.20
C ILE A 296 -36.86 1.71 -4.57
N VAL A 297 -36.12 1.11 -5.48
CA VAL A 297 -36.64 0.63 -6.76
C VAL A 297 -37.23 -0.76 -6.57
N MET A 298 -38.54 -0.86 -6.76
CA MET A 298 -39.28 -2.10 -6.60
C MET A 298 -39.74 -2.62 -7.96
N ALA A 299 -39.73 -3.93 -8.13
CA ALA A 299 -40.15 -4.56 -9.37
C ALA A 299 -41.60 -4.17 -9.74
N GLY A 300 -41.81 -3.95 -11.03
CA GLY A 300 -43.09 -3.61 -11.65
C GLY A 300 -44.15 -4.72 -11.64
N GLU A 301 -45.21 -4.55 -12.44
CA GLU A 301 -46.30 -5.54 -12.53
C GLU A 301 -45.85 -6.83 -13.23
N ASP A 302 -44.83 -6.77 -14.08
CA ASP A 302 -44.28 -7.93 -14.78
C ASP A 302 -43.31 -8.78 -13.92
N GLY A 303 -42.83 -8.22 -12.80
CA GLY A 303 -41.88 -8.85 -11.89
C GLY A 303 -40.46 -8.95 -12.43
N ILE A 304 -40.13 -8.21 -13.49
CA ILE A 304 -38.82 -8.17 -14.13
C ILE A 304 -38.15 -6.85 -13.75
N ALA A 305 -36.99 -6.94 -13.11
CA ALA A 305 -36.19 -5.78 -12.74
C ALA A 305 -35.65 -5.01 -13.96
N GLY A 306 -35.47 -3.69 -13.81
CA GLY A 306 -34.87 -2.82 -14.82
C GLY A 306 -35.83 -2.45 -15.96
N THR A 307 -37.13 -2.60 -15.74
CA THR A 307 -38.17 -2.37 -16.76
C THR A 307 -38.88 -1.04 -16.52
N PRO A 308 -39.47 -0.42 -17.57
CA PRO A 308 -40.14 0.88 -17.41
C PRO A 308 -41.34 0.91 -16.45
N ASP A 309 -41.86 -0.25 -16.01
CA ASP A 309 -42.95 -0.36 -15.02
C ASP A 309 -42.47 -0.51 -13.57
N ASP A 310 -41.16 -0.52 -13.32
CA ASP A 310 -40.60 -0.47 -11.98
C ASP A 310 -41.09 0.77 -11.21
N ARG A 311 -41.39 0.56 -9.93
CA ARG A 311 -42.01 1.57 -9.06
C ARG A 311 -40.99 2.08 -8.04
N LEU A 312 -40.93 3.39 -7.88
CA LEU A 312 -40.15 4.02 -6.81
C LEU A 312 -40.99 4.14 -5.54
N VAL A 313 -40.49 3.65 -4.42
CA VAL A 313 -41.13 3.77 -3.11
C VAL A 313 -40.20 4.50 -2.16
N GLU A 314 -40.68 5.63 -1.66
CA GLU A 314 -39.94 6.46 -0.70
C GLU A 314 -39.99 5.85 0.72
N GLY A 315 -38.87 5.93 1.45
CA GLY A 315 -38.78 5.54 2.85
C GLY A 315 -39.63 6.41 3.79
N ASP A 316 -39.99 5.85 4.95
CA ASP A 316 -40.80 6.53 5.97
C ASP A 316 -40.35 6.12 7.38
N PRO A 317 -39.60 6.94 8.13
CA PRO A 317 -39.16 6.59 9.49
C PRO A 317 -40.30 6.34 10.49
N ALA A 318 -41.53 6.80 10.20
CA ALA A 318 -42.69 6.53 11.06
C ALA A 318 -43.34 5.17 10.77
N ASP A 319 -43.15 4.63 9.56
CA ASP A 319 -43.59 3.31 9.11
C ASP A 319 -42.56 2.73 8.10
N PRO A 320 -41.35 2.33 8.56
CA PRO A 320 -40.24 1.99 7.69
C PRO A 320 -40.60 0.95 6.63
N ILE A 321 -40.20 1.19 5.39
CA ILE A 321 -40.57 0.33 4.27
C ILE A 321 -39.67 -0.90 4.23
N GLY A 322 -40.26 -2.09 4.15
CA GLY A 322 -39.49 -3.32 3.92
C GLY A 322 -38.94 -3.43 2.51
N THR A 323 -37.95 -4.29 2.31
CA THR A 323 -37.26 -4.54 1.03
C THR A 323 -37.90 -5.65 0.18
N ASP A 324 -39.05 -6.18 0.59
CA ASP A 324 -39.79 -7.21 -0.15
C ASP A 324 -40.20 -6.73 -1.55
N GLY A 325 -39.68 -7.39 -2.58
CA GLY A 325 -39.91 -7.02 -3.98
C GLY A 325 -39.02 -5.89 -4.49
N ALA A 326 -38.02 -5.46 -3.72
CA ALA A 326 -36.96 -4.58 -4.20
C ALA A 326 -36.15 -5.27 -5.29
N ILE A 327 -35.75 -4.50 -6.29
CA ILE A 327 -34.72 -4.92 -7.24
C ILE A 327 -33.39 -5.01 -6.50
N ARG A 328 -32.53 -5.93 -6.93
CA ARG A 328 -31.27 -6.26 -6.30
C ARG A 328 -30.12 -5.83 -7.20
N THR A 329 -29.05 -5.32 -6.60
CA THR A 329 -27.89 -4.78 -7.32
C THR A 329 -26.97 -5.90 -7.83
N GLY A 330 -26.95 -7.05 -7.17
CA GLY A 330 -25.94 -8.09 -7.39
C GLY A 330 -24.70 -7.94 -6.49
N HIS A 331 -24.64 -6.89 -5.69
CA HIS A 331 -23.55 -6.57 -4.76
C HIS A 331 -23.98 -6.86 -3.33
N ALA A 332 -23.09 -7.42 -2.51
CA ALA A 332 -23.39 -7.78 -1.12
C ALA A 332 -22.87 -6.72 -0.14
N PHE A 333 -23.56 -6.56 1.00
CA PHE A 333 -22.98 -5.88 2.16
C PHE A 333 -21.89 -6.75 2.79
N LEU A 334 -22.12 -8.07 2.87
CA LEU A 334 -21.13 -9.06 3.30
C LEU A 334 -21.15 -10.28 2.38
N SER A 335 -19.96 -10.68 1.97
CA SER A 335 -19.65 -11.94 1.28
C SER A 335 -19.06 -12.95 2.26
N ASP A 336 -18.20 -12.49 3.16
CA ASP A 336 -17.47 -13.32 4.11
C ASP A 336 -18.07 -13.13 5.52
N ILE A 337 -18.93 -14.10 5.87
CA ILE A 337 -19.76 -14.08 7.08
C ILE A 337 -19.48 -15.35 7.88
N ALA A 338 -19.35 -15.22 9.21
CA ALA A 338 -19.29 -16.36 10.11
C ALA A 338 -20.40 -17.38 9.81
N HIS A 339 -20.06 -18.67 9.74
CA HIS A 339 -20.96 -19.72 9.27
C HIS A 339 -22.33 -19.76 9.99
N GLU A 340 -22.33 -19.53 11.30
CA GLU A 340 -23.55 -19.52 12.13
C GLU A 340 -24.40 -18.27 11.89
N ALA A 341 -23.84 -17.20 11.32
CA ALA A 341 -24.51 -15.92 11.08
C ALA A 341 -25.15 -15.80 9.69
N VAL A 342 -24.96 -16.78 8.79
CA VAL A 342 -25.48 -16.70 7.41
C VAL A 342 -27.01 -16.83 7.39
N PRO A 343 -27.78 -15.80 6.99
CA PRO A 343 -29.24 -15.80 7.09
C PRO A 343 -29.94 -16.57 5.96
N THR A 344 -29.27 -16.77 4.83
CA THR A 344 -29.89 -17.28 3.60
C THR A 344 -30.46 -18.69 3.77
N GLY A 345 -31.79 -18.82 3.65
CA GLY A 345 -32.50 -20.09 3.77
C GLY A 345 -32.68 -20.58 5.21
N LYS A 346 -32.30 -19.78 6.20
CA LYS A 346 -32.41 -20.07 7.63
C LYS A 346 -33.38 -19.09 8.32
N VAL A 347 -33.73 -19.35 9.59
CA VAL A 347 -34.50 -18.44 10.45
C VAL A 347 -33.66 -18.00 11.64
N ALA A 348 -33.86 -16.80 12.18
CA ALA A 348 -33.18 -16.41 13.42
C ALA A 348 -33.42 -17.46 14.53
N ASP A 349 -32.39 -17.79 15.31
CA ASP A 349 -32.47 -18.77 16.40
C ASP A 349 -33.40 -18.31 17.56
N GLY A 350 -33.63 -17.00 17.65
CA GLY A 350 -34.58 -16.36 18.54
C GLY A 350 -34.08 -16.19 19.97
N ASP A 351 -32.77 -16.26 20.19
CA ASP A 351 -32.18 -15.86 21.46
C ASP A 351 -31.61 -14.43 21.43
N THR A 352 -30.63 -14.13 22.26
CA THR A 352 -29.98 -12.81 22.35
C THR A 352 -28.49 -12.96 22.66
N GLU A 353 -27.94 -14.18 22.52
CA GLU A 353 -26.57 -14.54 22.86
C GLU A 353 -25.74 -14.53 21.58
N VAL A 354 -24.71 -13.69 21.53
CA VAL A 354 -23.72 -13.76 20.44
C VAL A 354 -22.86 -15.02 20.64
N SER A 355 -22.83 -15.93 19.67
CA SER A 355 -22.19 -17.23 19.82
C SER A 355 -21.37 -17.67 18.61
N LEU A 356 -20.06 -17.84 18.80
CA LEU A 356 -19.15 -18.49 17.84
C LEU A 356 -19.15 -20.03 17.94
N ALA A 357 -20.15 -20.64 18.59
CA ALA A 357 -20.03 -22.01 19.13
C ALA A 357 -19.78 -23.13 18.10
N ASN A 358 -19.81 -22.90 16.78
CA ASN A 358 -19.47 -23.88 15.75
C ASN A 358 -18.67 -23.28 14.57
N LEU A 359 -17.47 -22.73 14.81
CA LEU A 359 -16.53 -22.37 13.73
C LEU A 359 -16.13 -23.57 12.83
N ASP A 360 -16.45 -24.82 13.22
CA ASP A 360 -16.16 -26.04 12.47
C ASP A 360 -17.21 -26.38 11.38
N GLY A 361 -18.17 -25.48 11.13
CA GLY A 361 -19.18 -25.64 10.08
C GLY A 361 -20.16 -26.80 10.33
N SER A 362 -20.30 -27.26 11.59
CA SER A 362 -21.16 -28.38 11.96
C SER A 362 -22.65 -28.06 12.11
N ASP A 363 -23.07 -26.82 11.81
CA ASP A 363 -24.47 -26.41 11.95
C ASP A 363 -25.42 -27.13 10.98
N VAL A 364 -26.26 -27.94 11.60
CA VAL A 364 -27.35 -28.73 11.00
C VAL A 364 -28.72 -28.14 11.36
N SER A 365 -28.76 -26.97 11.97
CA SER A 365 -29.99 -26.28 12.34
C SER A 365 -30.53 -25.47 11.16
N GLY A 366 -31.85 -25.35 11.07
CA GLY A 366 -32.48 -24.45 10.10
C GLY A 366 -32.42 -22.99 10.54
N SER A 367 -31.51 -22.64 11.46
CA SER A 367 -31.43 -21.34 12.13
C SER A 367 -30.04 -20.71 12.06
N TYR A 368 -29.98 -19.37 12.16
CA TYR A 368 -28.74 -18.59 12.22
C TYR A 368 -28.75 -17.66 13.43
N ASP A 369 -27.57 -17.29 13.90
CA ASP A 369 -27.33 -16.33 14.98
C ASP A 369 -27.36 -14.90 14.40
N ASN A 370 -28.47 -14.20 14.62
CA ASN A 370 -28.65 -12.86 14.08
C ASN A 370 -27.88 -11.80 14.87
N GLU A 371 -27.58 -12.04 16.15
CA GLU A 371 -26.74 -11.16 16.96
C GLU A 371 -25.27 -11.22 16.51
N LEU A 372 -24.78 -12.38 16.08
CA LEU A 372 -23.45 -12.53 15.47
C LEU A 372 -23.40 -11.90 14.08
N LEU A 373 -24.45 -12.03 13.27
CA LEU A 373 -24.55 -11.31 11.99
C LEU A 373 -24.45 -9.80 12.22
N ASP A 374 -25.19 -9.30 13.21
CA ASP A 374 -25.21 -7.90 13.62
C ASP A 374 -23.85 -7.36 14.07
N ALA A 375 -22.93 -8.23 14.50
CA ALA A 375 -21.59 -7.85 14.93
C ALA A 375 -20.58 -7.68 13.77
N HIS A 376 -20.89 -8.12 12.55
CA HIS A 376 -19.96 -7.99 11.41
C HIS A 376 -19.86 -6.53 10.94
N TYR A 377 -18.66 -6.11 10.58
CA TYR A 377 -18.36 -4.77 10.10
C TYR A 377 -18.78 -4.58 8.64
N ILE A 378 -19.32 -3.43 8.26
CA ILE A 378 -19.74 -3.13 6.89
C ILE A 378 -18.79 -2.10 6.30
N ALA A 379 -18.25 -2.40 5.11
CA ALA A 379 -17.41 -1.51 4.32
C ALA A 379 -17.87 -1.52 2.85
N GLY A 380 -17.12 -0.84 1.99
CA GLY A 380 -17.37 -0.81 0.55
C GLY A 380 -17.23 -2.16 -0.14
N ASP A 381 -16.31 -3.00 0.34
CA ASP A 381 -16.11 -4.38 -0.06
C ASP A 381 -16.73 -5.37 0.94
N GLY A 382 -17.43 -6.38 0.42
CA GLY A 382 -18.14 -7.36 1.25
C GLY A 382 -17.25 -8.38 1.95
N ARG A 383 -15.93 -8.37 1.73
CA ARG A 383 -14.97 -9.31 2.34
C ARG A 383 -14.20 -8.69 3.50
N ALA A 384 -14.57 -7.50 3.96
CA ALA A 384 -13.89 -6.78 5.05
C ALA A 384 -13.75 -7.56 6.39
N ASN A 385 -14.54 -8.62 6.59
CA ASN A 385 -14.49 -9.48 7.79
C ASN A 385 -13.80 -10.82 7.53
N GLU A 386 -13.16 -11.01 6.36
CA GLU A 386 -12.49 -12.27 6.03
C GLU A 386 -11.53 -12.64 7.15
N ASN A 387 -10.66 -11.73 7.57
CA ASN A 387 -9.86 -11.87 8.79
C ASN A 387 -9.71 -10.52 9.51
N ILE A 388 -9.41 -10.55 10.82
CA ILE A 388 -9.30 -9.33 11.64
C ILE A 388 -8.19 -8.38 11.19
N GLY A 389 -7.12 -8.89 10.56
CA GLY A 389 -6.04 -8.06 10.02
C GLY A 389 -6.52 -7.21 8.85
N LEU A 390 -7.30 -7.80 7.94
CA LEU A 390 -7.97 -7.07 6.87
C LEU A 390 -8.96 -6.03 7.44
N THR A 391 -9.72 -6.38 8.49
CA THR A 391 -10.62 -5.44 9.17
C THR A 391 -9.86 -4.21 9.69
N ALA A 392 -8.64 -4.38 10.22
CA ALA A 392 -7.79 -3.26 10.66
C ALA A 392 -7.41 -2.31 9.51
N VAL A 393 -7.08 -2.83 8.33
CA VAL A 393 -6.77 -2.00 7.15
C VAL A 393 -7.99 -1.17 6.73
N HIS A 394 -9.19 -1.77 6.73
CA HIS A 394 -10.44 -1.03 6.48
C HIS A 394 -10.68 0.08 7.51
N ASP A 395 -10.38 -0.17 8.79
CA ASP A 395 -10.56 0.81 9.86
C ASP A 395 -9.65 2.03 9.67
N VAL A 396 -8.39 1.83 9.23
CA VAL A 396 -7.45 2.92 8.90
C VAL A 396 -8.02 3.86 7.82
N PHE A 397 -8.49 3.32 6.70
CA PHE A 397 -9.04 4.16 5.62
C PHE A 397 -10.40 4.79 5.97
N HIS A 398 -11.22 4.10 6.76
CA HIS A 398 -12.48 4.65 7.28
C HIS A 398 -12.23 5.84 8.22
N ALA A 399 -11.28 5.68 9.15
CA ALA A 399 -10.83 6.73 10.04
C ALA A 399 -10.24 7.90 9.26
N GLU A 400 -9.42 7.64 8.24
CA GLU A 400 -8.79 8.68 7.44
C GLU A 400 -9.82 9.54 6.69
N HIS A 401 -10.83 8.93 6.06
CA HIS A 401 -11.92 9.70 5.44
C HIS A 401 -12.60 10.63 6.46
N ASN A 402 -12.93 10.09 7.62
CA ASN A 402 -13.64 10.83 8.65
C ASN A 402 -12.78 11.91 9.33
N ARG A 403 -11.46 11.72 9.39
CA ARG A 403 -10.48 12.75 9.76
C ARG A 403 -10.46 13.86 8.71
N MET A 404 -10.44 13.52 7.42
CA MET A 404 -10.43 14.49 6.33
C MET A 404 -11.69 15.35 6.28
N VAL A 405 -12.86 14.80 6.61
CA VAL A 405 -14.08 15.61 6.77
C VAL A 405 -13.91 16.69 7.83
N ASN A 406 -13.22 16.40 8.94
CA ASN A 406 -12.98 17.37 10.01
C ASN A 406 -11.95 18.42 9.57
N HIS A 407 -10.83 17.99 8.99
CA HIS A 407 -9.80 18.89 8.44
C HIS A 407 -10.39 19.88 7.42
N LEU A 408 -11.19 19.38 6.47
CA LEU A 408 -11.87 20.23 5.49
C LEU A 408 -12.73 21.31 6.15
N LYS A 409 -13.50 20.94 7.19
CA LYS A 409 -14.30 21.92 7.95
C LYS A 409 -13.43 22.96 8.63
N GLU A 410 -12.29 22.58 9.18
CA GLU A 410 -11.35 23.50 9.84
C GLU A 410 -10.76 24.51 8.87
N VAL A 411 -10.29 24.06 7.71
CA VAL A 411 -9.77 24.93 6.64
C VAL A 411 -10.86 25.89 6.13
N ILE A 412 -12.08 25.40 5.94
CA ILE A 412 -13.22 26.23 5.51
C ILE A 412 -13.56 27.26 6.59
N LEU A 413 -13.59 26.86 7.87
CA LEU A 413 -13.92 27.75 8.98
C LEU A 413 -12.89 28.87 9.16
N ALA A 414 -11.61 28.60 8.88
CA ALA A 414 -10.54 29.61 8.92
C ALA A 414 -10.78 30.80 7.97
N GLU A 415 -11.58 30.59 6.92
CA GLU A 415 -11.92 31.62 5.92
C GLU A 415 -13.18 32.42 6.24
N THR A 416 -13.89 32.12 7.34
CA THR A 416 -15.17 32.77 7.70
C THR A 416 -15.08 34.30 7.76
N ASP A 417 -13.99 34.84 8.32
CA ASP A 417 -13.79 36.29 8.45
C ASP A 417 -13.14 36.93 7.21
N LYS A 418 -12.42 36.14 6.40
CA LYS A 418 -11.65 36.60 5.25
C LYS A 418 -12.49 36.60 3.97
N ASP A 419 -13.16 35.48 3.70
CA ASP A 419 -14.02 35.25 2.55
C ASP A 419 -15.27 34.42 2.91
N PRO A 420 -16.30 35.04 3.51
CA PRO A 420 -17.55 34.35 3.83
C PRO A 420 -18.32 33.87 2.59
N ALA A 421 -17.96 34.33 1.38
CA ALA A 421 -18.62 33.87 0.16
C ALA A 421 -18.16 32.44 -0.19
N PHE A 422 -16.88 32.14 -0.02
CA PHE A 422 -16.35 30.78 -0.14
C PHE A 422 -16.98 29.83 0.87
N VAL A 423 -17.01 30.23 2.16
CA VAL A 423 -17.62 29.39 3.20
C VAL A 423 -19.06 29.04 2.83
N ALA A 424 -19.82 29.98 2.29
CA ALA A 424 -21.20 29.75 1.84
C ALA A 424 -21.33 28.72 0.70
N GLU A 425 -20.27 28.43 -0.07
CA GLU A 425 -20.29 27.36 -1.08
C GLU A 425 -20.24 25.96 -0.45
N TRP A 426 -19.74 25.83 0.76
CA TRP A 426 -19.67 24.56 1.50
C TRP A 426 -20.87 24.33 2.42
N LEU A 427 -21.83 25.25 2.42
CA LEU A 427 -23.02 25.19 3.27
C LEU A 427 -24.29 24.98 2.47
N VAL A 428 -25.34 24.55 3.18
CA VAL A 428 -26.69 24.55 2.65
C VAL A 428 -27.11 26.01 2.35
N ALA A 429 -27.87 26.20 1.27
CA ALA A 429 -28.24 27.54 0.83
C ALA A 429 -29.06 28.31 1.89
N GLY A 430 -28.57 29.49 2.28
CA GLY A 430 -29.29 30.44 3.15
C GLY A 430 -28.91 30.41 4.63
N VAL A 431 -27.84 29.69 5.00
CA VAL A 431 -27.26 29.69 6.36
C VAL A 431 -26.80 31.11 6.77
N ASP A 432 -27.06 31.47 8.03
CA ASP A 432 -26.64 32.74 8.63
C ASP A 432 -25.36 32.51 9.45
N LEU A 433 -24.21 32.85 8.86
CA LEU A 433 -22.89 32.70 9.49
C LEU A 433 -22.74 33.44 10.83
N SER A 434 -23.60 34.42 11.15
CA SER A 434 -23.47 35.21 12.37
C SER A 434 -23.79 34.47 13.67
N ASP A 435 -24.47 33.33 13.59
CA ASP A 435 -24.81 32.48 14.74
C ASP A 435 -23.86 31.25 14.88
N GLY A 436 -22.79 31.20 14.08
CA GLY A 436 -21.94 30.01 13.92
C GLY A 436 -22.58 28.97 12.99
N ILE A 437 -21.81 27.95 12.61
CA ILE A 437 -22.27 26.89 11.69
C ILE A 437 -22.58 25.63 12.49
N GLN A 438 -23.80 25.11 12.36
CA GLN A 438 -24.22 23.84 12.95
C GLN A 438 -23.91 22.66 12.01
N ASP A 439 -23.81 21.45 12.55
CA ASP A 439 -23.46 20.26 11.75
C ASP A 439 -24.40 20.01 10.55
N ILE A 440 -25.71 20.25 10.72
CA ILE A 440 -26.72 20.07 9.66
C ILE A 440 -26.73 21.20 8.61
N GLU A 441 -25.98 22.27 8.84
CA GLU A 441 -25.88 23.42 7.92
C GLU A 441 -24.77 23.23 6.88
N TRP A 442 -23.89 22.25 7.08
CA TRP A 442 -22.90 21.86 6.09
C TRP A 442 -23.52 21.17 4.89
N ASN A 443 -22.96 21.42 3.70
CA ASN A 443 -23.26 20.62 2.53
C ASN A 443 -22.47 19.30 2.59
N GLY A 444 -23.02 18.32 3.30
CA GLY A 444 -22.37 17.01 3.47
C GLY A 444 -22.21 16.20 2.18
N GLU A 445 -22.89 16.57 1.08
CA GLU A 445 -22.59 15.96 -0.22
C GLU A 445 -21.22 16.41 -0.73
N ARG A 446 -20.93 17.71 -0.66
CA ARG A 446 -19.63 18.25 -1.08
C ARG A 446 -18.52 17.82 -0.15
N LEU A 447 -18.75 17.82 1.17
CA LEU A 447 -17.76 17.34 2.14
C LEU A 447 -17.39 15.88 1.94
N PHE A 448 -18.38 15.01 1.69
CA PHE A 448 -18.11 13.60 1.43
C PHE A 448 -17.30 13.39 0.15
N GLN A 449 -17.65 14.09 -0.93
CA GLN A 449 -16.91 13.97 -2.20
C GLN A 449 -15.50 14.56 -2.09
N ALA A 450 -15.31 15.65 -1.34
CA ALA A 450 -14.00 16.21 -1.08
C ALA A 450 -13.14 15.24 -0.25
N ALA A 451 -13.66 14.68 0.84
CA ALA A 451 -12.94 13.71 1.65
C ALA A 451 -12.65 12.41 0.86
N ARG A 452 -13.61 11.91 0.08
CA ARG A 452 -13.40 10.77 -0.83
C ARG A 452 -12.31 11.07 -1.85
N PHE A 453 -12.36 12.24 -2.50
CA PHE A 453 -11.35 12.67 -3.46
C PHE A 453 -9.96 12.64 -2.82
N THR A 454 -9.80 13.26 -1.65
CA THR A 454 -8.52 13.30 -0.94
C THR A 454 -8.05 11.90 -0.61
N THR A 455 -8.83 11.08 0.11
CA THR A 455 -8.43 9.71 0.50
C THR A 455 -8.16 8.81 -0.71
N GLU A 456 -8.86 8.98 -1.83
CA GLU A 456 -8.59 8.26 -3.09
C GLU A 456 -7.18 8.58 -3.61
N MET A 457 -6.76 9.85 -3.60
CA MET A 457 -5.42 10.23 -4.07
C MET A 457 -4.32 9.74 -3.13
N GLN A 458 -4.55 9.78 -1.81
CA GLN A 458 -3.61 9.19 -0.85
C GLN A 458 -3.39 7.69 -1.12
N TYR A 459 -4.48 6.97 -1.41
CA TYR A 459 -4.39 5.55 -1.70
C TYR A 459 -3.66 5.26 -3.02
N GLN A 460 -3.90 6.06 -4.06
CA GLN A 460 -3.20 5.89 -5.34
C GLN A 460 -1.69 6.10 -5.20
N HIS A 461 -1.29 7.19 -4.53
CA HIS A 461 0.11 7.49 -4.22
C HIS A 461 0.75 6.31 -3.48
N LEU A 462 0.18 5.94 -2.32
CA LEU A 462 0.65 4.82 -1.50
C LEU A 462 0.80 3.52 -2.27
N VAL A 463 -0.19 3.16 -3.10
CA VAL A 463 -0.15 1.88 -3.81
C VAL A 463 1.00 1.82 -4.80
N PHE A 464 1.32 2.91 -5.50
CA PHE A 464 2.43 2.91 -6.46
C PHE A 464 3.78 3.16 -5.79
N GLU A 465 3.86 4.11 -4.85
CA GLU A 465 5.13 4.52 -4.25
C GLU A 465 5.59 3.61 -3.11
N ASN A 466 4.67 3.03 -2.32
CA ASN A 466 5.07 2.18 -1.19
C ASN A 466 4.81 0.68 -1.41
N PHE A 467 3.85 0.27 -2.25
CA PHE A 467 3.43 -1.14 -2.33
C PHE A 467 3.80 -1.85 -3.65
N ALA A 468 3.36 -1.34 -4.79
CA ALA A 468 3.47 -2.04 -6.07
C ALA A 468 4.93 -2.13 -6.54
N ARG A 469 5.72 -1.08 -6.31
CA ARG A 469 7.16 -1.08 -6.65
C ARG A 469 8.00 -1.94 -5.71
N LEU A 470 7.54 -2.20 -4.49
CA LEU A 470 8.14 -3.23 -3.63
C LEU A 470 8.00 -4.64 -4.24
N ILE A 471 6.90 -4.90 -4.96
CA ILE A 471 6.68 -6.17 -5.68
C ILE A 471 7.46 -6.20 -6.99
N GLN A 472 7.38 -5.13 -7.78
CA GLN A 472 8.08 -4.98 -9.05
C GLN A 472 8.63 -3.56 -9.20
N PRO A 473 9.93 -3.34 -8.94
CA PRO A 473 10.53 -2.00 -8.97
C PRO A 473 10.63 -1.40 -10.37
N ASN A 474 10.52 -2.21 -11.43
CA ASN A 474 10.60 -1.76 -12.82
C ASN A 474 9.24 -1.40 -13.44
N ILE A 475 8.17 -1.22 -12.65
CA ILE A 475 6.94 -0.59 -13.16
C ILE A 475 7.32 0.80 -13.69
N ASP A 476 7.07 1.04 -14.98
CA ASP A 476 7.45 2.29 -15.64
C ASP A 476 6.88 3.51 -14.91
N ALA A 477 7.65 4.60 -14.90
CA ALA A 477 7.17 5.88 -14.38
C ALA A 477 5.98 6.39 -15.22
N PHE A 478 5.03 7.05 -14.57
CA PHE A 478 3.88 7.62 -15.26
C PHE A 478 4.31 8.83 -16.10
N GLU A 479 4.07 8.78 -17.40
CA GLU A 479 4.31 9.94 -18.27
C GLU A 479 3.04 10.78 -18.46
N ALA A 480 1.93 10.13 -18.84
CA ALA A 480 0.65 10.78 -19.11
C ALA A 480 -0.47 9.75 -19.24
N HIS A 481 -1.72 10.19 -19.04
CA HIS A 481 -2.88 9.35 -19.29
C HIS A 481 -3.04 9.00 -20.78
N ASP A 482 -3.11 7.70 -21.10
CA ASP A 482 -3.39 7.18 -22.44
C ASP A 482 -4.84 6.70 -22.56
N VAL A 483 -5.66 7.52 -23.24
CA VAL A 483 -7.09 7.26 -23.50
C VAL A 483 -7.37 5.99 -24.32
N SER A 484 -6.36 5.35 -24.90
CA SER A 484 -6.51 4.11 -25.69
C SER A 484 -6.42 2.83 -24.86
N ILE A 485 -5.96 2.93 -23.61
CA ILE A 485 -5.80 1.80 -22.69
C ILE A 485 -7.12 1.52 -21.98
N ASP A 486 -7.55 0.26 -21.98
CA ASP A 486 -8.59 -0.23 -21.06
C ASP A 486 -7.89 -0.72 -19.78
N PRO A 487 -8.18 -0.15 -18.61
CA PRO A 487 -7.54 -0.56 -17.36
C PRO A 487 -8.16 -1.82 -16.74
N ALA A 488 -9.21 -2.40 -17.33
CA ALA A 488 -9.89 -3.56 -16.76
C ALA A 488 -8.95 -4.73 -16.40
N ILE A 489 -9.15 -5.28 -15.19
CA ILE A 489 -8.40 -6.43 -14.65
C ILE A 489 -8.57 -7.65 -15.54
N THR A 490 -7.46 -8.27 -15.90
CA THR A 490 -7.47 -9.50 -16.72
C THR A 490 -7.81 -10.75 -15.93
N ALA A 491 -8.40 -11.74 -16.60
CA ALA A 491 -8.78 -13.03 -15.99
C ALA A 491 -7.56 -13.76 -15.41
N GLU A 492 -6.40 -13.69 -16.09
CA GLU A 492 -5.14 -14.26 -15.62
C GLU A 492 -4.66 -13.60 -14.32
N PHE A 493 -4.80 -12.28 -14.21
CA PHE A 493 -4.47 -11.53 -13.01
C PHE A 493 -5.35 -11.95 -11.82
N ALA A 494 -6.68 -11.79 -11.95
CA ALA A 494 -7.66 -12.02 -10.89
C ALA A 494 -7.76 -13.49 -10.43
N HIS A 495 -7.74 -14.42 -11.38
CA HIS A 495 -7.99 -15.83 -11.08
C HIS A 495 -6.71 -16.61 -10.77
N THR A 496 -5.54 -16.01 -10.96
CA THR A 496 -4.26 -16.71 -10.78
C THR A 496 -3.15 -15.81 -10.23
N VAL A 497 -2.69 -14.78 -10.93
CA VAL A 497 -1.42 -14.14 -10.59
C VAL A 497 -1.44 -13.45 -9.23
N TYR A 498 -2.42 -12.58 -8.97
CA TYR A 498 -2.45 -11.78 -7.74
C TYR A 498 -2.67 -12.63 -6.47
N ARG A 499 -3.09 -13.89 -6.65
CA ARG A 499 -3.20 -14.89 -5.59
C ARG A 499 -1.85 -15.39 -5.07
N PHE A 500 -0.73 -14.80 -5.48
CA PHE A 500 0.57 -15.05 -4.88
C PHE A 500 0.57 -14.72 -3.38
N GLY A 501 -0.26 -13.76 -2.93
CA GLY A 501 -0.39 -13.39 -1.52
C GLY A 501 -0.79 -14.53 -0.57
N HIS A 502 -1.39 -15.61 -1.10
CA HIS A 502 -1.75 -16.77 -0.28
C HIS A 502 -0.56 -17.58 0.26
N SER A 503 0.63 -17.47 -0.34
CA SER A 503 1.84 -18.10 0.20
C SER A 503 2.47 -17.29 1.34
N LEU A 504 2.17 -15.98 1.41
CA LEU A 504 2.76 -15.03 2.35
C LEU A 504 2.25 -15.15 3.78
N LEU A 505 1.03 -15.67 3.95
CA LEU A 505 0.35 -15.76 5.24
C LEU A 505 0.99 -16.79 6.18
N ARG A 506 1.08 -16.45 7.47
CA ARG A 506 1.62 -17.31 8.54
C ARG A 506 0.56 -18.17 9.22
N GLU A 507 0.98 -19.03 10.16
CA GLU A 507 0.06 -19.80 11.02
C GLU A 507 -0.64 -18.93 12.10
N THR A 508 -0.15 -17.70 12.33
CA THR A 508 -0.67 -16.75 13.34
C THR A 508 -0.83 -15.35 12.76
N VAL A 509 -1.71 -14.56 13.38
CA VAL A 509 -1.81 -13.11 13.21
C VAL A 509 -1.41 -12.50 14.54
N ASP A 510 -0.26 -11.81 14.55
CA ASP A 510 0.34 -11.34 15.78
C ASP A 510 -0.30 -10.03 16.25
N ARG A 511 -0.50 -9.90 17.56
CA ARG A 511 -1.11 -8.73 18.20
C ARG A 511 -0.31 -8.31 19.42
N VAL A 512 0.01 -7.01 19.51
CA VAL A 512 0.86 -6.46 20.56
C VAL A 512 0.19 -5.22 21.18
N ASP A 513 0.00 -5.22 22.49
CA ASP A 513 -0.56 -4.07 23.22
C ASP A 513 0.43 -2.89 23.28
N SER A 514 -0.03 -1.74 23.76
CA SER A 514 0.81 -0.52 23.88
C SER A 514 1.99 -0.68 24.85
N ASP A 515 1.95 -1.68 25.72
CA ASP A 515 3.02 -1.98 26.69
C ASP A 515 4.04 -2.99 26.10
N GLY A 516 3.87 -3.42 24.84
CA GLY A 516 4.72 -4.39 24.17
C GLY A 516 4.44 -5.85 24.53
N ASN A 517 3.30 -6.15 25.17
CA ASN A 517 2.92 -7.53 25.50
C ASN A 517 2.05 -8.14 24.39
N VAL A 518 2.17 -9.46 24.22
CA VAL A 518 1.27 -10.21 23.33
C VAL A 518 -0.14 -10.20 23.89
N VAL A 519 -1.12 -9.92 23.03
CA VAL A 519 -2.54 -9.94 23.38
C VAL A 519 -3.03 -11.39 23.47
N ASP A 520 -3.90 -11.68 24.43
CA ASP A 520 -4.46 -13.03 24.68
C ASP A 520 -3.45 -14.11 25.11
N ALA A 521 -2.29 -13.69 25.64
CA ALA A 521 -1.25 -14.57 26.14
C ALA A 521 -1.75 -15.68 27.09
N ASP A 522 -1.50 -16.97 26.76
CA ASP A 522 -1.70 -18.10 27.68
C ASP A 522 -0.56 -18.15 28.71
N PRO A 523 -0.80 -17.80 29.99
CA PRO A 523 0.26 -17.75 30.99
C PRO A 523 0.81 -19.15 31.35
N SER A 524 0.24 -20.24 30.82
CA SER A 524 0.68 -21.61 31.05
C SER A 524 1.62 -22.16 29.96
N THR A 525 1.78 -21.44 28.83
CA THR A 525 2.65 -21.83 27.72
C THR A 525 3.86 -20.88 27.65
N ALA A 526 5.08 -21.41 27.74
CA ALA A 526 6.28 -20.57 27.65
C ALA A 526 6.55 -20.21 26.18
N GLY A 527 6.57 -18.91 25.85
CA GLY A 527 6.83 -18.40 24.49
C GLY A 527 5.62 -17.81 23.75
N ASP A 528 4.49 -17.63 24.44
CA ASP A 528 3.30 -16.85 24.06
C ASP A 528 2.45 -17.35 22.87
N GLN A 529 1.12 -17.34 23.02
CA GLN A 529 0.17 -17.83 22.00
C GLN A 529 -0.45 -16.64 21.28
N GLN A 530 0.15 -16.24 20.16
CA GLN A 530 -0.48 -15.34 19.20
C GLN A 530 -1.78 -15.95 18.64
N LEU A 531 -2.69 -15.10 18.16
CA LEU A 531 -3.94 -15.57 17.58
C LEU A 531 -3.65 -16.46 16.37
N ARG A 532 -4.13 -17.69 16.37
CA ARG A 532 -3.96 -18.57 15.20
C ARG A 532 -4.69 -17.96 14.02
N LEU A 533 -4.10 -18.01 12.84
CA LEU A 533 -4.70 -17.42 11.64
C LEU A 533 -6.13 -17.95 11.41
N ILE A 534 -6.38 -19.24 11.68
CA ILE A 534 -7.74 -19.80 11.55
C ILE A 534 -8.76 -19.18 12.52
N ASP A 535 -8.33 -18.80 13.71
CA ASP A 535 -9.18 -18.20 14.74
C ASP A 535 -9.40 -16.69 14.47
N ALA A 536 -8.60 -16.10 13.58
CA ALA A 536 -8.72 -14.73 13.09
C ALA A 536 -9.74 -14.58 11.94
N PHE A 537 -10.09 -15.66 11.24
CA PHE A 537 -11.04 -15.57 10.12
C PHE A 537 -12.50 -15.48 10.57
N LEU A 538 -13.29 -14.65 9.87
CA LEU A 538 -14.73 -14.48 10.09
C LEU A 538 -15.11 -14.23 11.55
N ASN A 539 -14.26 -13.50 12.28
CA ASN A 539 -14.35 -13.35 13.72
C ASN A 539 -14.40 -11.87 14.14
N PRO A 540 -15.53 -11.17 13.90
CA PRO A 540 -15.66 -9.77 14.27
C PRO A 540 -15.54 -9.55 15.80
N LEU A 541 -15.82 -10.57 16.61
CA LEU A 541 -15.71 -10.47 18.07
C LEU A 541 -14.25 -10.45 18.55
N ALA A 542 -13.34 -11.14 17.85
CA ALA A 542 -11.92 -11.08 18.16
C ALA A 542 -11.34 -9.69 17.87
N TYR A 543 -11.76 -9.06 16.77
CA TYR A 543 -11.40 -7.67 16.48
C TYR A 543 -11.97 -6.72 17.54
N ALA A 544 -13.29 -6.81 17.82
CA ALA A 544 -13.96 -5.97 18.80
C ALA A 544 -13.44 -6.12 20.25
N ALA A 545 -12.72 -7.21 20.57
CA ALA A 545 -12.26 -7.52 21.93
C ALA A 545 -11.37 -6.42 22.53
N SER A 546 -10.61 -5.71 21.69
CA SER A 546 -9.72 -4.62 22.10
C SER A 546 -10.32 -3.22 21.94
N GLY A 547 -11.58 -3.11 21.51
CA GLY A 547 -12.24 -1.82 21.31
C GLY A 547 -11.47 -0.94 20.33
N ASP A 548 -11.27 0.33 20.70
CA ASP A 548 -10.61 1.31 19.84
C ASP A 548 -9.10 1.03 19.60
N GLU A 549 -8.47 0.12 20.36
CA GLU A 549 -7.05 -0.27 20.19
C GLU A 549 -6.85 -1.44 19.20
N ALA A 550 -7.93 -2.03 18.67
CA ALA A 550 -7.85 -3.25 17.87
C ALA A 550 -6.95 -3.10 16.64
N ALA A 551 -7.10 -2.00 15.89
CA ALA A 551 -6.24 -1.71 14.75
C ALA A 551 -4.78 -1.51 15.18
N ALA A 552 -4.53 -0.73 16.24
CA ALA A 552 -3.19 -0.41 16.72
C ALA A 552 -2.43 -1.67 17.17
N GLU A 553 -3.11 -2.60 17.86
CA GLU A 553 -2.51 -3.85 18.30
C GLU A 553 -2.10 -4.76 17.15
N LEU A 554 -2.92 -4.82 16.11
CA LEU A 554 -2.65 -5.58 14.91
C LEU A 554 -1.52 -4.96 14.10
N VAL A 555 -1.49 -3.63 13.96
CA VAL A 555 -0.38 -2.92 13.31
C VAL A 555 0.93 -3.23 14.02
N ARG A 556 1.02 -2.99 15.34
CA ARG A 556 2.24 -3.26 16.13
C ARG A 556 2.72 -4.70 16.02
N GLY A 557 1.80 -5.67 15.98
CA GLY A 557 2.16 -7.08 15.84
C GLY A 557 2.55 -7.46 14.41
N ALA A 558 1.80 -7.01 13.41
CA ALA A 558 1.97 -7.39 12.02
C ALA A 558 3.19 -6.74 11.36
N THR A 559 3.59 -5.53 11.77
CA THR A 559 4.74 -4.82 11.16
C THR A 559 6.09 -5.39 11.60
N VAL A 560 6.16 -6.06 12.76
CA VAL A 560 7.38 -6.73 13.24
C VAL A 560 7.38 -8.24 12.94
N GLN A 561 6.28 -8.76 12.40
CA GLN A 561 6.14 -10.17 12.05
C GLN A 561 6.61 -10.39 10.61
N VAL A 562 7.83 -10.91 10.42
CA VAL A 562 8.36 -11.34 9.10
C VAL A 562 7.38 -12.30 8.43
N GLY A 563 7.03 -12.06 7.16
CA GLY A 563 6.10 -12.88 6.38
C GLY A 563 6.67 -14.22 5.89
N ASN A 564 5.83 -15.07 5.31
CA ASN A 564 6.32 -16.23 4.54
C ASN A 564 6.76 -15.79 3.13
N GLU A 565 7.65 -16.56 2.51
CA GLU A 565 8.14 -16.32 1.13
C GLU A 565 7.03 -16.39 0.06
N ILE A 566 7.23 -15.69 -1.07
CA ILE A 566 6.43 -15.92 -2.29
C ILE A 566 6.94 -17.17 -2.97
N ASP A 567 6.39 -18.33 -2.65
CA ASP A 567 6.78 -19.59 -3.29
C ASP A 567 5.60 -20.57 -3.40
N GLU A 568 5.88 -21.79 -3.87
CA GLU A 568 4.85 -22.79 -4.05
C GLU A 568 4.24 -23.33 -2.74
N PHE A 569 4.78 -22.99 -1.56
CA PHE A 569 4.32 -23.54 -0.29
C PHE A 569 3.22 -22.67 0.35
N VAL A 570 2.26 -23.35 0.98
CA VAL A 570 1.13 -22.73 1.67
C VAL A 570 1.00 -23.33 3.06
N THR A 571 0.84 -22.44 4.05
CA THR A 571 0.72 -22.78 5.47
C THR A 571 -0.42 -23.75 5.78
N GLY A 572 -0.26 -24.54 6.83
CA GLY A 572 -1.22 -25.57 7.24
C GLY A 572 -2.59 -24.99 7.62
N ALA A 573 -2.63 -23.77 8.18
CA ALA A 573 -3.86 -23.04 8.46
C ALA A 573 -4.77 -22.93 7.22
N LEU A 574 -4.20 -22.53 6.08
CA LEU A 574 -4.94 -22.32 4.83
C LEU A 574 -5.10 -23.59 4.00
N ARG A 575 -4.14 -24.52 4.09
CA ARG A 575 -4.12 -25.75 3.28
C ARG A 575 -4.96 -26.89 3.85
N ASN A 576 -5.23 -26.91 5.15
CA ASN A 576 -5.88 -28.06 5.80
C ASN A 576 -7.07 -27.70 6.69
N ASN A 577 -7.20 -26.45 7.12
CA ASN A 577 -8.21 -26.04 8.10
C ASN A 577 -9.01 -24.83 7.63
N LEU A 578 -9.02 -24.51 6.32
CA LEU A 578 -9.80 -23.39 5.80
C LEU A 578 -11.29 -23.60 6.17
N LEU A 579 -11.95 -22.52 6.55
CA LEU A 579 -13.24 -22.51 7.26
C LEU A 579 -14.31 -23.37 6.55
N GLY A 580 -14.91 -24.34 7.28
CA GLY A 580 -16.04 -25.16 6.82
C GLY A 580 -15.76 -26.67 6.81
N LEU A 581 -16.41 -27.41 5.88
CA LEU A 581 -16.00 -28.79 5.52
C LEU A 581 -14.49 -28.81 5.18
N PRO A 582 -13.80 -29.97 5.11
CA PRO A 582 -12.37 -29.96 4.76
C PRO A 582 -12.13 -29.11 3.50
N LEU A 583 -11.50 -27.94 3.67
CA LEU A 583 -11.20 -26.99 2.60
C LEU A 583 -9.71 -26.67 2.64
N ASP A 584 -9.20 -26.36 1.46
CA ASP A 584 -7.79 -26.13 1.19
C ASP A 584 -7.67 -25.03 0.16
N LEU A 585 -7.11 -23.90 0.55
CA LEU A 585 -7.01 -22.71 -0.30
C LEU A 585 -6.21 -22.98 -1.59
N ALA A 586 -5.12 -23.75 -1.52
CA ALA A 586 -4.32 -24.11 -2.69
C ALA A 586 -5.14 -24.98 -3.67
N THR A 587 -5.92 -25.93 -3.14
CA THR A 587 -6.88 -26.71 -3.94
C THR A 587 -7.92 -25.81 -4.61
N LEU A 588 -8.46 -24.82 -3.89
CA LEU A 588 -9.45 -23.89 -4.43
C LEU A 588 -8.87 -22.97 -5.50
N ASN A 589 -7.62 -22.51 -5.36
CA ASN A 589 -6.94 -21.70 -6.37
C ASN A 589 -6.72 -22.48 -7.68
N LEU A 590 -6.20 -23.71 -7.57
CA LEU A 590 -6.02 -24.60 -8.72
C LEU A 590 -7.36 -24.89 -9.42
N ALA A 591 -8.40 -25.23 -8.65
CA ALA A 591 -9.72 -25.49 -9.19
C ALA A 591 -10.38 -24.24 -9.80
N ARG A 592 -10.13 -23.04 -9.23
CA ARG A 592 -10.65 -21.77 -9.75
C ARG A 592 -10.00 -21.42 -11.09
N GLY A 593 -8.67 -21.51 -11.21
CA GLY A 593 -7.99 -21.28 -12.49
C GLY A 593 -8.51 -22.19 -13.61
N ARG A 594 -8.72 -23.48 -13.30
CA ARG A 594 -9.34 -24.44 -14.23
C ARG A 594 -10.79 -24.10 -14.56
N ASP A 595 -11.57 -23.62 -13.57
CA ASP A 595 -12.99 -23.23 -13.72
C ASP A 595 -13.19 -22.01 -14.62
N THR A 596 -12.31 -21.01 -14.51
CA THR A 596 -12.36 -19.77 -15.29
C THR A 596 -11.57 -19.86 -16.60
N GLY A 597 -10.94 -21.01 -16.85
CA GLY A 597 -10.27 -21.31 -18.11
C GLY A 597 -8.90 -20.66 -18.26
N VAL A 598 -8.25 -20.27 -17.17
CA VAL A 598 -6.86 -19.79 -17.22
C VAL A 598 -5.96 -20.93 -17.71
N ALA A 599 -5.16 -20.63 -18.73
CA ALA A 599 -4.33 -21.64 -19.38
C ALA A 599 -3.19 -22.13 -18.46
N PRO A 600 -2.68 -23.37 -18.64
CA PRO A 600 -1.50 -23.84 -17.90
C PRO A 600 -0.26 -22.98 -18.16
N LEU A 601 0.73 -23.03 -17.24
CA LEU A 601 1.93 -22.18 -17.27
C LEU A 601 2.61 -22.14 -18.65
N ASN A 602 2.93 -23.31 -19.21
CA ASN A 602 3.64 -23.40 -20.49
C ASN A 602 2.81 -22.91 -21.69
N ALA A 603 1.47 -23.00 -21.60
CA ALA A 603 0.59 -22.49 -22.65
C ALA A 603 0.54 -20.97 -22.63
N ILE A 604 0.41 -20.36 -21.45
CA ILE A 604 0.48 -18.90 -21.28
C ILE A 604 1.83 -18.36 -21.74
N ARG A 605 2.92 -18.97 -21.27
CA ARG A 605 4.29 -18.65 -21.70
C ARG A 605 4.40 -18.68 -23.24
N ALA A 606 3.80 -19.66 -23.91
CA ALA A 606 3.87 -19.78 -25.36
C ALA A 606 3.16 -18.63 -26.09
N GLU A 607 1.94 -18.29 -25.66
CA GLU A 607 1.16 -17.20 -26.27
C GLU A 607 1.80 -15.84 -26.00
N LEU A 608 2.26 -15.60 -24.77
CA LEU A 608 2.96 -14.36 -24.42
C LEU A 608 4.28 -14.22 -25.18
N PHE A 609 5.08 -15.28 -25.27
CA PHE A 609 6.32 -15.28 -26.06
C PHE A 609 6.05 -15.04 -27.55
N GLU A 610 4.99 -15.62 -28.12
CA GLU A 610 4.60 -15.37 -29.52
C GLU A 610 4.20 -13.90 -29.73
N ALA A 611 3.53 -13.29 -28.74
CA ALA A 611 3.08 -11.91 -28.80
C ALA A 611 4.22 -10.89 -28.64
N THR A 612 5.15 -11.12 -27.70
CA THR A 612 6.16 -10.13 -27.29
C THR A 612 7.56 -10.42 -27.84
N GLY A 613 7.91 -11.70 -28.04
CA GLY A 613 9.27 -12.14 -28.32
C GLY A 613 10.22 -12.09 -27.12
N ASP A 614 9.70 -11.92 -25.90
CA ASP A 614 10.50 -11.88 -24.68
C ASP A 614 11.03 -13.28 -24.31
N GLU A 615 12.35 -13.46 -24.37
CA GLU A 615 13.02 -14.73 -24.07
C GLU A 615 12.79 -15.21 -22.62
N ASN A 616 12.47 -14.30 -21.68
CA ASN A 616 12.12 -14.68 -20.31
C ASN A 616 10.78 -15.42 -20.23
N LEU A 617 9.91 -15.27 -21.23
CA LEU A 617 8.59 -15.91 -21.33
C LEU A 617 8.61 -17.17 -22.20
N ARG A 618 9.77 -17.59 -22.70
CA ARG A 618 9.88 -18.77 -23.56
C ARG A 618 9.34 -20.03 -22.83
N PRO A 619 8.48 -20.85 -23.45
CA PRO A 619 8.00 -22.09 -22.83
C PRO A 619 9.14 -23.00 -22.40
N TYR A 620 9.01 -23.64 -21.24
CA TYR A 620 10.01 -24.61 -20.81
C TYR A 620 9.97 -25.85 -21.70
N GLU A 621 11.12 -26.21 -22.29
CA GLU A 621 11.21 -27.32 -23.24
C GLU A 621 11.22 -28.69 -22.53
N SER A 622 11.60 -28.72 -21.25
CA SER A 622 11.77 -29.97 -20.49
C SER A 622 11.71 -29.78 -18.97
N TRP A 623 11.46 -30.87 -18.24
CA TRP A 623 11.50 -30.89 -16.77
C TRP A 623 12.85 -30.43 -16.21
N ALA A 624 13.95 -30.77 -16.90
CA ALA A 624 15.29 -30.31 -16.52
C ALA A 624 15.47 -28.79 -16.66
N GLU A 625 14.81 -28.18 -17.64
CA GLU A 625 14.81 -26.72 -17.82
C GLU A 625 13.93 -26.04 -16.76
N LEU A 626 12.72 -26.55 -16.49
CA LEU A 626 11.89 -26.04 -15.40
C LEU A 626 12.65 -26.06 -14.07
N ARG A 627 13.35 -27.15 -13.74
CA ARG A 627 14.17 -27.26 -12.52
C ARG A 627 15.22 -26.16 -12.39
N ALA A 628 15.78 -25.68 -13.50
CA ALA A 628 16.79 -24.64 -13.48
C ALA A 628 16.19 -23.23 -13.27
N ASN A 629 14.86 -23.11 -13.38
CA ASN A 629 14.14 -21.83 -13.39
C ASN A 629 13.07 -21.73 -12.29
N ILE A 630 13.07 -22.64 -11.31
CA ILE A 630 12.21 -22.56 -10.11
C ILE A 630 13.03 -22.27 -8.85
N LYS A 631 12.42 -21.59 -7.87
CA LYS A 631 13.00 -21.17 -6.58
C LYS A 631 13.63 -22.36 -5.85
N HIS A 632 12.88 -23.45 -5.79
CA HIS A 632 13.26 -24.66 -5.06
C HIS A 632 13.44 -25.85 -6.02
N PRO A 633 14.64 -26.10 -6.57
CA PRO A 633 14.90 -27.23 -7.47
C PRO A 633 14.54 -28.61 -6.90
N GLU A 634 14.45 -28.73 -5.57
CA GLU A 634 13.97 -29.88 -4.82
C GLU A 634 12.49 -30.19 -5.12
N SER A 635 11.68 -29.17 -5.38
CA SER A 635 10.26 -29.31 -5.71
C SER A 635 10.00 -29.96 -7.05
N LEU A 636 11.00 -30.08 -7.94
CA LEU A 636 10.85 -30.81 -9.20
C LEU A 636 10.28 -32.23 -8.97
N VAL A 637 10.72 -32.91 -7.91
CA VAL A 637 10.21 -34.24 -7.57
C VAL A 637 8.70 -34.20 -7.32
N ASN A 638 8.21 -33.19 -6.61
CA ASN A 638 6.79 -33.03 -6.31
C ASN A 638 5.98 -32.65 -7.55
N PHE A 639 6.51 -31.76 -8.41
CA PHE A 639 5.88 -31.43 -9.69
C PHE A 639 5.76 -32.67 -10.60
N ILE A 640 6.82 -33.47 -10.75
CA ILE A 640 6.77 -34.72 -11.52
C ILE A 640 5.82 -35.74 -10.87
N ALA A 641 5.78 -35.84 -9.54
CA ALA A 641 4.85 -36.73 -8.85
C ALA A 641 3.37 -36.32 -9.07
N ALA A 642 3.11 -35.02 -9.20
CA ALA A 642 1.78 -34.46 -9.37
C ALA A 642 1.30 -34.50 -10.83
N TYR A 643 2.14 -34.09 -11.77
CA TYR A 643 1.77 -33.90 -13.19
C TYR A 643 2.40 -34.90 -14.14
N GLY A 644 3.49 -35.57 -13.76
CA GLY A 644 4.30 -36.37 -14.66
C GLY A 644 3.54 -37.53 -15.31
N VAL A 645 3.72 -37.67 -16.63
CA VAL A 645 3.16 -38.77 -17.42
C VAL A 645 4.26 -39.79 -17.72
N HIS A 646 4.35 -40.83 -16.89
CA HIS A 646 5.38 -41.86 -16.98
C HIS A 646 4.85 -43.21 -16.47
N PRO A 647 5.21 -44.37 -17.07
CA PRO A 647 4.74 -45.68 -16.61
C PRO A 647 5.00 -46.00 -15.12
N LEU A 648 6.10 -45.48 -14.54
CA LEU A 648 6.37 -45.63 -13.11
C LEU A 648 5.39 -44.86 -12.21
N LEU A 649 4.85 -43.74 -12.70
CA LEU A 649 3.86 -42.92 -12.00
C LEU A 649 2.45 -43.53 -12.15
N ASP A 650 2.15 -44.16 -13.30
CA ASP A 650 0.89 -44.87 -13.53
C ASP A 650 0.66 -46.03 -12.54
N ASP A 651 1.74 -46.68 -12.10
CA ASP A 651 1.70 -47.81 -11.16
C ASP A 651 1.62 -47.36 -9.68
N ALA A 652 1.78 -46.06 -9.38
CA ALA A 652 1.78 -45.51 -8.03
C ALA A 652 0.37 -45.08 -7.58
N ALA A 653 -0.08 -45.57 -6.43
CA ALA A 653 -1.44 -45.38 -5.93
C ALA A 653 -1.55 -44.43 -4.72
N THR A 654 -0.44 -44.08 -4.08
CA THR A 654 -0.39 -43.14 -2.94
C THR A 654 0.52 -41.96 -3.22
N ILE A 655 0.40 -40.89 -2.43
CA ILE A 655 1.31 -39.72 -2.47
C ILE A 655 2.77 -40.16 -2.29
N ASP A 656 3.03 -41.03 -1.30
CA ASP A 656 4.38 -41.55 -1.04
C ASP A 656 4.92 -42.35 -2.23
N GLU A 657 4.11 -43.24 -2.81
CA GLU A 657 4.52 -44.03 -3.99
C GLU A 657 4.77 -43.15 -5.22
N LYS A 658 3.97 -42.10 -5.42
CA LYS A 658 4.17 -41.13 -6.51
C LYS A 658 5.47 -40.36 -6.33
N ARG A 659 5.74 -39.89 -5.11
CA ARG A 659 6.99 -39.21 -4.76
C ARG A 659 8.20 -40.13 -4.91
N ALA A 660 8.07 -41.41 -4.52
CA ALA A 660 9.10 -42.44 -4.71
C ALA A 660 9.45 -42.66 -6.18
N ALA A 661 8.42 -42.77 -7.02
CA ALA A 661 8.58 -42.92 -8.47
C ALA A 661 9.25 -41.67 -9.07
N ALA A 662 8.81 -40.47 -8.71
CA ALA A 662 9.43 -39.23 -9.16
C ALA A 662 10.88 -39.08 -8.68
N MET A 663 11.19 -39.44 -7.43
CA MET A 663 12.55 -39.48 -6.89
C MET A 663 13.47 -40.41 -7.72
N THR A 664 12.94 -41.57 -8.12
CA THR A 664 13.63 -42.51 -9.01
C THR A 664 13.90 -41.88 -10.37
N LEU A 665 12.93 -41.17 -10.95
CA LEU A 665 13.07 -40.50 -12.24
C LEU A 665 14.11 -39.38 -12.22
N VAL A 666 14.08 -38.54 -11.18
CA VAL A 666 14.94 -37.35 -11.07
C VAL A 666 16.36 -37.69 -10.66
N TYR A 667 16.54 -38.54 -9.66
CA TYR A 667 17.83 -38.77 -9.01
C TYR A 667 18.37 -40.20 -9.17
N GLY A 668 17.57 -41.13 -9.69
CA GLY A 668 17.97 -42.52 -9.83
C GLY A 668 18.16 -43.24 -8.50
N VAL A 669 17.46 -42.80 -7.45
CA VAL A 669 17.56 -43.39 -6.10
C VAL A 669 16.20 -43.85 -5.59
N SER A 670 16.22 -44.84 -4.70
CA SER A 670 15.07 -45.23 -3.87
C SER A 670 14.80 -44.15 -2.83
N ASP A 671 13.52 -43.90 -2.53
CA ASP A 671 13.08 -43.00 -1.46
C ASP A 671 13.20 -43.64 -0.06
N ASP A 672 13.36 -44.97 0.03
CA ASP A 672 13.63 -45.68 1.27
C ASP A 672 15.13 -45.59 1.65
N PRO A 673 15.49 -44.86 2.72
CA PRO A 673 16.88 -44.71 3.15
C PRO A 673 17.49 -46.01 3.71
N SER A 674 16.70 -47.07 3.86
CA SER A 674 17.14 -48.40 4.31
C SER A 674 17.41 -49.37 3.15
N THR A 675 17.09 -49.00 1.91
CA THR A 675 17.46 -49.78 0.72
C THR A 675 18.93 -49.54 0.38
N GLU A 676 19.73 -50.59 0.13
CA GLU A 676 21.08 -50.41 -0.43
C GLU A 676 20.94 -49.71 -1.80
N VAL A 677 21.74 -48.65 -2.03
CA VAL A 677 21.79 -47.93 -3.31
C VAL A 677 22.05 -48.96 -4.43
N ASP A 678 21.05 -49.18 -5.28
CA ASP A 678 21.21 -50.02 -6.46
C ASP A 678 21.87 -49.19 -7.56
N GLU A 679 23.16 -49.41 -7.80
CA GLU A 679 23.93 -48.73 -8.87
C GLU A 679 23.37 -49.00 -10.29
N ALA A 680 22.37 -49.88 -10.45
CA ALA A 680 21.65 -50.09 -11.70
C ALA A 680 20.47 -49.11 -11.92
N ILE A 681 20.06 -48.35 -10.90
CA ILE A 681 19.04 -47.31 -11.00
C ILE A 681 19.75 -46.00 -11.33
N SER A 682 19.33 -45.33 -12.41
CA SER A 682 19.88 -44.06 -12.87
C SER A 682 18.74 -43.09 -13.19
N PRO A 683 18.95 -41.76 -13.08
CA PRO A 683 17.96 -40.78 -13.54
C PRO A 683 17.48 -41.10 -14.96
N ASP A 684 16.19 -40.92 -15.22
CA ASP A 684 15.65 -41.07 -16.57
C ASP A 684 15.88 -39.77 -17.37
N ALA A 685 17.09 -39.66 -17.92
CA ALA A 685 17.49 -38.49 -18.69
C ALA A 685 16.63 -38.28 -19.94
N ASP A 686 16.06 -39.33 -20.53
CA ASP A 686 15.18 -39.18 -21.70
C ASP A 686 13.84 -38.56 -21.30
N PHE A 687 13.26 -38.96 -20.17
CA PHE A 687 12.05 -38.33 -19.62
C PHE A 687 12.31 -36.87 -19.22
N LEU A 688 13.39 -36.62 -18.46
CA LEU A 688 13.68 -35.29 -17.91
C LEU A 688 14.00 -34.24 -18.99
N ASN A 689 14.60 -34.66 -20.11
CA ASN A 689 14.96 -33.76 -21.22
C ASN A 689 13.99 -33.83 -22.40
N GLY A 690 12.91 -34.62 -22.31
CA GLY A 690 11.99 -34.82 -23.44
C GLY A 690 12.69 -35.42 -24.68
N THR A 691 13.67 -36.31 -24.47
CA THR A 691 14.44 -36.95 -25.54
C THR A 691 14.10 -38.43 -25.68
N GLY A 692 14.74 -39.10 -26.65
CA GLY A 692 14.62 -40.55 -26.82
C GLY A 692 13.17 -41.01 -27.00
N ALA A 693 12.67 -41.82 -26.07
CA ALA A 693 11.29 -42.34 -26.09
C ALA A 693 10.22 -41.27 -25.79
N PHE A 694 10.61 -40.15 -25.19
CA PHE A 694 9.72 -39.05 -24.81
C PHE A 694 9.80 -37.85 -25.77
N ALA A 695 10.58 -37.96 -26.85
CA ALA A 695 10.67 -36.91 -27.86
C ALA A 695 9.33 -36.64 -28.56
N GLY A 696 8.78 -35.44 -28.36
CA GLY A 696 7.48 -35.02 -28.90
C GLY A 696 6.29 -35.75 -28.27
N VAL A 697 6.48 -36.34 -27.09
CA VAL A 697 5.44 -36.99 -26.28
C VAL A 697 5.18 -36.10 -25.07
N GLU A 698 3.91 -35.93 -24.72
CA GLU A 698 3.55 -35.20 -23.50
C GLU A 698 4.08 -35.94 -22.26
N THR A 699 4.78 -35.21 -21.40
CA THR A 699 5.41 -35.72 -20.18
C THR A 699 4.74 -35.18 -18.91
N GLY A 700 3.69 -34.36 -19.06
CA GLY A 700 2.96 -33.69 -17.99
C GLY A 700 3.40 -32.24 -17.76
N LEU A 701 4.50 -31.80 -18.37
CA LEU A 701 5.04 -30.45 -18.17
C LEU A 701 4.05 -29.37 -18.65
N ASN A 702 3.35 -29.63 -19.76
CA ASN A 702 2.40 -28.66 -20.30
C ASN A 702 1.06 -28.62 -19.54
N ASP A 703 0.88 -29.49 -18.54
CA ASP A 703 -0.32 -29.53 -17.71
C ASP A 703 -0.14 -28.82 -16.36
N VAL A 704 1.06 -28.30 -16.05
CA VAL A 704 1.33 -27.54 -14.83
C VAL A 704 0.44 -26.31 -14.77
N ASP A 705 -0.43 -26.24 -13.74
CA ASP A 705 -1.33 -25.12 -13.54
C ASP A 705 -0.56 -23.82 -13.34
N PHE A 706 -1.06 -22.72 -13.92
CA PHE A 706 -0.35 -21.45 -13.94
C PHE A 706 -0.10 -20.91 -12.53
N TRP A 707 -1.05 -21.05 -11.59
CA TRP A 707 -0.89 -20.53 -10.23
C TRP A 707 0.31 -21.11 -9.48
N ILE A 708 0.34 -22.45 -9.33
CA ILE A 708 1.41 -23.11 -8.58
C ILE A 708 2.73 -23.14 -9.35
N GLY A 709 2.66 -23.17 -10.69
CA GLY A 709 3.84 -23.12 -11.54
C GLY A 709 4.51 -21.74 -11.54
N GLY A 710 3.73 -20.67 -11.61
CA GLY A 710 4.22 -19.29 -11.58
C GLY A 710 4.74 -18.87 -10.20
N LEU A 711 4.10 -19.31 -9.11
CA LEU A 711 4.63 -19.17 -7.74
C LEU A 711 6.03 -19.79 -7.59
N ALA A 712 6.27 -20.92 -8.24
CA ALA A 712 7.54 -21.62 -8.16
C ALA A 712 8.65 -20.97 -9.01
N GLU A 713 8.34 -20.11 -9.99
CA GLU A 713 9.34 -19.52 -10.87
C GLU A 713 10.35 -18.64 -10.10
N ASN A 714 11.62 -18.71 -10.48
CA ASN A 714 12.66 -17.85 -9.92
C ASN A 714 12.35 -16.37 -10.19
N PRO A 715 12.54 -15.47 -9.20
CA PRO A 715 12.44 -14.04 -9.43
C PRO A 715 13.47 -13.60 -10.47
N LEU A 716 13.14 -12.52 -11.18
CA LEU A 716 14.09 -11.91 -12.12
C LEU A 716 15.25 -11.27 -11.34
N ALA A 717 16.43 -11.23 -11.95
CA ALA A 717 17.60 -10.58 -11.35
C ALA A 717 17.47 -9.05 -11.26
N SER A 718 16.36 -8.48 -11.74
CA SER A 718 16.04 -7.06 -11.72
C SER A 718 15.40 -6.57 -10.42
N GLY A 719 15.35 -7.41 -9.38
CA GLY A 719 15.00 -7.02 -8.00
C GLY A 719 13.57 -7.33 -7.56
N GLY A 720 12.62 -7.58 -8.47
CA GLY A 720 11.22 -7.87 -8.11
C GLY A 720 11.00 -9.24 -7.45
N LEU A 721 9.90 -9.38 -6.72
CA LEU A 721 9.58 -10.57 -5.90
C LEU A 721 9.00 -11.75 -6.72
N LEU A 722 8.48 -11.48 -7.92
CA LEU A 722 7.75 -12.42 -8.75
C LEU A 722 8.63 -13.08 -9.81
N GLY A 723 8.31 -14.34 -10.13
CA GLY A 723 8.91 -15.04 -11.26
C GLY A 723 8.47 -14.49 -12.61
N SER A 724 9.24 -14.79 -13.67
CA SER A 724 9.12 -14.15 -15.00
C SER A 724 7.69 -14.03 -15.56
N THR A 725 6.86 -15.06 -15.45
CA THR A 725 5.52 -15.06 -16.05
C THR A 725 4.52 -14.29 -15.19
N PHE A 726 4.58 -14.46 -13.86
CA PHE A 726 3.78 -13.67 -12.92
C PHE A 726 4.14 -12.19 -13.01
N ASN A 727 5.44 -11.90 -13.11
CA ASN A 727 5.93 -10.55 -13.25
C ASN A 727 5.31 -9.86 -14.47
N PHE A 728 5.40 -10.49 -15.65
CA PHE A 728 4.86 -9.90 -16.87
C PHE A 728 3.37 -9.54 -16.74
N VAL A 729 2.56 -10.44 -16.17
CA VAL A 729 1.12 -10.20 -15.99
C VAL A 729 0.86 -9.10 -14.94
N PHE A 730 1.61 -9.09 -13.85
CA PHE A 730 1.49 -8.10 -12.79
C PHE A 730 1.89 -6.70 -13.27
N GLU A 731 3.10 -6.55 -13.79
CA GLU A 731 3.67 -5.30 -14.33
C GLU A 731 2.76 -4.72 -15.41
N THR A 732 2.39 -5.53 -16.42
CA THR A 732 1.47 -5.11 -17.49
C THR A 732 0.11 -4.64 -16.93
N GLN A 733 -0.40 -5.27 -15.87
CA GLN A 733 -1.67 -4.87 -15.29
C GLN A 733 -1.52 -3.55 -14.51
N MET A 734 -0.45 -3.40 -13.71
CA MET A 734 -0.19 -2.19 -12.93
C MET A 734 0.01 -0.97 -13.84
N GLU A 735 0.79 -1.09 -14.91
CA GLU A 735 0.99 -0.02 -15.90
C GLU A 735 -0.31 0.35 -16.63
N ARG A 736 -1.19 -0.63 -16.90
CA ARG A 736 -2.51 -0.35 -17.47
C ARG A 736 -3.43 0.39 -16.51
N LEU A 737 -3.36 0.07 -15.22
CA LEU A 737 -4.09 0.80 -14.18
C LEU A 737 -3.60 2.23 -14.03
N GLN A 738 -2.28 2.42 -14.05
CA GLN A 738 -1.63 3.72 -13.95
C GLN A 738 -1.95 4.61 -15.16
N ASN A 739 -1.65 4.12 -16.37
CA ASN A 739 -1.74 4.92 -17.60
C ASN A 739 -3.17 5.00 -18.15
N GLY A 740 -4.01 4.01 -17.85
CA GLY A 740 -5.41 3.94 -18.28
C GLY A 740 -6.39 4.67 -17.37
N ASP A 741 -5.98 5.13 -16.18
CA ASP A 741 -6.85 5.88 -15.26
C ASP A 741 -6.78 7.38 -15.54
N ARG A 742 -7.87 7.96 -16.07
CA ARG A 742 -7.98 9.41 -16.30
C ARG A 742 -7.84 10.21 -14.99
N PHE A 743 -8.09 9.58 -13.85
CA PHE A 743 -8.06 10.22 -12.54
C PHE A 743 -6.83 9.82 -11.71
N TYR A 744 -5.76 9.34 -12.36
CA TYR A 744 -4.50 9.05 -11.70
C TYR A 744 -3.88 10.30 -11.04
N TYR A 745 -3.42 10.15 -9.80
CA TYR A 745 -3.13 11.27 -8.88
C TYR A 745 -2.13 12.29 -9.44
N LEU A 746 -1.01 11.87 -10.05
CA LEU A 746 0.01 12.79 -10.59
C LEU A 746 -0.61 13.77 -11.60
N SER A 747 -1.27 13.25 -12.64
CA SER A 747 -1.93 14.12 -13.63
C SER A 747 -3.08 14.94 -13.04
N ARG A 748 -3.75 14.41 -12.01
CA ARG A 748 -4.94 15.01 -11.41
C ARG A 748 -4.62 16.15 -10.46
N LEU A 749 -3.46 16.10 -9.81
CA LEU A 749 -3.04 17.03 -8.77
C LEU A 749 -1.88 17.94 -9.20
N GLU A 750 -1.40 17.81 -10.44
CA GLU A 750 -0.41 18.71 -11.03
C GLU A 750 -0.75 20.19 -10.73
N GLY A 751 0.18 20.91 -10.10
CA GLY A 751 -0.03 22.32 -9.75
C GLY A 751 -0.74 22.60 -8.43
N THR A 752 -0.88 21.60 -7.54
CA THR A 752 -1.56 21.77 -6.24
C THR A 752 -0.63 21.49 -5.07
N ASN A 753 -0.80 22.21 -3.95
CA ASN A 753 -0.15 21.87 -2.68
C ASN A 753 -0.45 20.43 -2.28
N PHE A 754 -1.67 19.96 -2.55
CA PHE A 754 -2.04 18.59 -2.24
C PHE A 754 -1.13 17.54 -2.90
N LEU A 755 -0.54 17.80 -4.08
CA LEU A 755 0.45 16.87 -4.65
C LEU A 755 1.72 16.83 -3.79
N ASN A 756 2.29 17.99 -3.43
CA ASN A 756 3.49 18.08 -2.58
C ASN A 756 3.26 17.38 -1.23
N GLN A 757 2.07 17.58 -0.65
CA GLN A 757 1.65 16.93 0.59
C GLN A 757 1.51 15.41 0.46
N LEU A 758 1.30 14.87 -0.75
CA LEU A 758 1.31 13.43 -0.96
C LEU A 758 2.74 12.90 -1.02
N GLU A 759 3.60 13.51 -1.84
CA GLU A 759 5.00 13.11 -2.02
C GLU A 759 5.78 13.15 -0.68
N GLY A 760 5.46 14.12 0.19
CA GLY A 760 6.06 14.21 1.53
C GLY A 760 5.51 13.23 2.57
N THR A 761 4.58 12.32 2.24
CA THR A 761 3.93 11.46 3.25
C THR A 761 3.94 9.98 2.91
N SER A 762 4.06 9.16 3.96
CA SER A 762 4.09 7.70 3.87
C SER A 762 2.79 7.03 4.32
N PHE A 763 2.65 5.75 3.97
CA PHE A 763 1.61 4.91 4.58
C PHE A 763 1.79 4.77 6.09
N ALA A 764 3.04 4.72 6.58
CA ALA A 764 3.33 4.62 8.01
C ALA A 764 2.64 5.74 8.79
N GLU A 765 2.73 6.99 8.32
CA GLU A 765 2.09 8.14 8.96
C GLU A 765 0.56 8.07 8.93
N MET A 766 -0.02 7.56 7.84
CA MET A 766 -1.47 7.34 7.78
C MET A 766 -1.91 6.30 8.80
N VAL A 767 -1.17 5.20 8.95
CA VAL A 767 -1.45 4.19 9.95
C VAL A 767 -1.29 4.77 11.36
N MET A 768 -0.19 5.47 11.64
CA MET A 768 0.08 6.08 12.94
C MET A 768 -1.01 7.07 13.36
N ARG A 769 -1.37 8.03 12.49
CA ARG A 769 -2.37 9.06 12.84
C ARG A 769 -3.80 8.52 13.01
N ASN A 770 -4.12 7.38 12.40
CA ASN A 770 -5.47 6.78 12.48
C ASN A 770 -5.59 5.65 13.50
N THR A 771 -4.48 5.15 14.04
CA THR A 771 -4.49 4.06 15.05
C THR A 771 -3.84 4.44 16.38
N GLY A 772 -3.02 5.50 16.41
CA GLY A 772 -2.25 5.89 17.59
C GLY A 772 -0.98 5.07 17.81
N THR A 773 -0.57 4.22 16.87
CA THR A 773 0.80 3.67 16.86
C THR A 773 1.81 4.79 16.58
N THR A 774 3.05 4.60 17.03
CA THR A 774 4.16 5.55 16.85
C THR A 774 5.40 4.81 16.34
N HIS A 775 6.32 5.55 15.72
CA HIS A 775 7.65 5.07 15.29
C HIS A 775 7.62 3.76 14.48
N LEU A 776 6.70 3.71 13.50
CA LEU A 776 6.74 2.67 12.47
C LEU A 776 7.90 2.95 11.49
N PRO A 777 8.47 1.93 10.84
CA PRO A 777 9.38 2.18 9.72
C PRO A 777 8.67 2.97 8.62
N PHE A 778 9.39 3.87 7.93
CA PHE A 778 8.82 4.69 6.85
C PHE A 778 8.22 3.82 5.74
N ASP A 779 9.00 2.82 5.29
CA ASP A 779 8.43 1.64 4.64
C ASP A 779 7.77 0.73 5.69
N VAL A 780 6.47 0.97 5.92
CA VAL A 780 5.65 0.20 6.86
C VAL A 780 5.54 -1.29 6.49
N PHE A 781 5.98 -1.70 5.30
CA PHE A 781 5.94 -3.09 4.86
C PHE A 781 7.21 -3.86 5.16
N SER A 782 8.31 -3.18 5.49
CA SER A 782 9.57 -3.81 5.88
C SER A 782 9.65 -4.09 7.38
N VAL A 783 10.43 -5.11 7.76
CA VAL A 783 10.76 -5.39 9.16
C VAL A 783 12.11 -4.76 9.49
N PRO A 784 12.17 -3.74 10.38
CA PRO A 784 13.44 -3.19 10.81
C PRO A 784 14.20 -4.18 11.68
N THR A 785 15.53 -4.08 11.70
CA THR A 785 16.36 -4.95 12.54
C THR A 785 16.17 -4.61 14.01
N HIS A 786 16.10 -3.31 14.31
CA HIS A 786 15.87 -2.76 15.65
C HIS A 786 14.96 -1.53 15.60
N THR A 787 14.14 -1.37 16.64
CA THR A 787 13.43 -0.13 16.94
C THR A 787 14.03 0.45 18.21
N ILE A 788 14.50 1.68 18.15
CA ILE A 788 15.23 2.38 19.21
C ILE A 788 14.43 3.60 19.62
N GLU A 789 14.01 3.63 20.87
CA GLU A 789 13.28 4.75 21.46
C GLU A 789 14.25 5.58 22.30
N VAL A 790 14.50 6.84 21.91
CA VAL A 790 15.46 7.73 22.60
C VAL A 790 15.12 7.86 24.09
N GLY A 791 13.82 7.95 24.41
CA GLY A 791 13.30 8.02 25.77
C GLY A 791 13.38 6.72 26.58
N ASP A 792 13.61 5.55 25.95
CA ASP A 792 13.65 4.25 26.63
C ASP A 792 14.92 3.43 26.32
N PRO A 793 15.96 3.52 27.17
CA PRO A 793 17.17 2.71 27.04
C PRO A 793 16.98 1.19 27.11
N ALA A 794 15.78 0.70 27.45
CA ALA A 794 15.48 -0.74 27.38
C ALA A 794 15.39 -1.25 25.93
N THR A 795 15.14 -0.36 24.96
CA THR A 795 15.10 -0.67 23.53
C THR A 795 16.48 -0.79 22.89
N PHE A 796 17.54 -0.31 23.57
CA PHE A 796 18.87 -0.19 22.96
C PHE A 796 19.51 -1.55 22.66
N PRO A 797 19.83 -1.85 21.39
CA PRO A 797 20.36 -3.14 21.00
C PRO A 797 21.82 -3.34 21.43
N VAL A 798 22.20 -4.63 21.51
CA VAL A 798 23.57 -5.08 21.73
C VAL A 798 23.97 -6.04 20.61
N GLY A 799 25.20 -5.89 20.10
CA GLY A 799 25.72 -6.74 19.03
C GLY A 799 25.94 -8.18 19.49
N GLU A 800 26.19 -9.08 18.56
CA GLU A 800 26.42 -10.51 18.84
C GLU A 800 27.56 -10.76 19.85
N ASP A 801 28.56 -9.87 19.88
CA ASP A 801 29.69 -9.93 20.81
C ASP A 801 29.40 -9.29 22.19
N GLY A 802 28.18 -8.78 22.38
CA GLY A 802 27.71 -8.09 23.59
C GLY A 802 28.18 -6.64 23.70
N SER A 803 28.73 -6.04 22.64
CA SER A 803 28.97 -4.60 22.60
C SER A 803 27.67 -3.82 22.48
N ALA A 804 27.62 -2.63 23.10
CA ALA A 804 26.50 -1.72 22.90
C ALA A 804 26.57 -1.18 21.47
N LEU A 805 25.45 -1.25 20.75
CA LEU A 805 25.29 -0.65 19.43
C LEU A 805 24.75 0.78 19.52
N VAL A 806 24.33 1.21 20.72
CA VAL A 806 23.89 2.58 20.98
C VAL A 806 24.86 3.29 21.93
N ILE A 807 25.25 4.50 21.56
CA ILE A 807 26.11 5.39 22.35
C ILE A 807 25.28 6.60 22.79
N THR A 808 25.18 6.81 24.11
CA THR A 808 24.54 8.02 24.67
C THR A 808 25.58 9.10 24.97
N GLY A 809 25.45 10.26 24.35
CA GLY A 809 26.31 11.43 24.49
C GLY A 809 25.98 12.33 25.69
N ARG A 810 26.60 13.52 25.72
CA ARG A 810 26.17 14.59 26.63
C ARG A 810 24.92 15.26 26.06
N GLY A 811 24.00 15.66 26.93
CA GLY A 811 22.80 16.39 26.52
C GLY A 811 21.59 15.50 26.25
N GLY A 812 21.77 14.20 26.03
CA GLY A 812 20.68 13.29 25.65
C GLY A 812 20.97 12.53 24.37
N ALA A 813 21.89 13.03 23.54
CA ALA A 813 22.20 12.49 22.22
C ALA A 813 22.35 10.97 22.16
N VAL A 814 21.71 10.36 21.16
CA VAL A 814 21.66 8.91 20.93
C VAL A 814 22.23 8.62 19.55
N GLU A 815 23.28 7.80 19.50
CA GLU A 815 23.97 7.39 18.26
C GLU A 815 23.89 5.88 18.12
N PHE A 816 23.35 5.37 17.01
CA PHE A 816 23.47 3.98 16.61
C PHE A 816 24.76 3.79 15.79
N VAL A 817 25.55 2.76 16.10
CA VAL A 817 26.85 2.49 15.45
C VAL A 817 26.87 1.16 14.70
N GLY A 818 25.70 0.63 14.37
CA GLY A 818 25.53 -0.56 13.53
C GLY A 818 25.46 -0.21 12.04
N ALA A 819 25.35 -1.24 11.22
CA ALA A 819 25.16 -1.14 9.76
C ALA A 819 23.88 -1.89 9.33
N ASP A 820 23.02 -2.21 10.31
CA ASP A 820 21.74 -2.88 10.08
C ASP A 820 20.66 -1.79 10.01
N PRO A 821 19.65 -1.90 9.15
CA PRO A 821 18.51 -0.98 9.11
C PRO A 821 17.79 -0.88 10.47
N VAL A 822 17.57 0.33 10.97
CA VAL A 822 16.88 0.62 12.23
C VAL A 822 15.77 1.65 12.07
N VAL A 823 14.84 1.65 13.03
CA VAL A 823 13.93 2.77 13.28
C VAL A 823 14.36 3.45 14.58
N MET A 824 14.53 4.77 14.56
CA MET A 824 14.84 5.57 15.73
C MET A 824 13.73 6.60 15.97
N GLY A 825 13.10 6.52 17.14
CA GLY A 825 12.03 7.42 17.57
C GLY A 825 12.49 8.42 18.64
N GLY A 826 12.20 9.68 18.40
CA GLY A 826 12.42 10.81 19.30
C GLY A 826 11.39 10.92 20.42
N THR A 827 11.22 12.13 20.93
CA THR A 827 10.33 12.50 22.01
C THR A 827 9.71 13.87 21.73
N ASP A 828 8.81 14.35 22.60
CA ASP A 828 8.28 15.72 22.49
C ASP A 828 9.29 16.82 22.97
N ASP A 829 10.55 16.48 23.23
CA ASP A 829 11.62 17.39 23.69
C ASP A 829 12.75 17.45 22.63
N ASP A 830 13.52 18.55 22.57
CA ASP A 830 14.68 18.68 21.66
C ASP A 830 15.66 17.48 21.74
N ASP A 831 15.71 16.68 20.68
CA ASP A 831 16.50 15.46 20.57
C ASP A 831 17.74 15.61 19.68
N THR A 832 18.68 14.69 19.83
CA THR A 832 19.85 14.58 18.95
C THR A 832 20.05 13.12 18.62
N ILE A 833 19.70 12.74 17.40
CA ILE A 833 19.63 11.36 16.95
C ILE A 833 20.62 11.19 15.79
N GLN A 834 21.42 10.13 15.85
CA GLN A 834 22.30 9.75 14.77
C GLN A 834 22.16 8.25 14.47
N ALA A 835 21.83 7.94 13.23
CA ALA A 835 21.73 6.61 12.67
C ALA A 835 23.08 6.12 12.08
N GLY A 836 23.07 4.93 11.48
CA GLY A 836 24.25 4.15 11.14
C GLY A 836 24.63 4.19 9.66
N ASP A 837 25.12 3.06 9.16
CA ASP A 837 25.45 2.84 7.74
C ASP A 837 24.34 2.04 6.98
N GLY A 838 23.14 1.90 7.57
CA GLY A 838 22.03 1.13 6.99
C GLY A 838 20.92 2.06 6.49
N ASP A 839 19.96 1.51 5.73
CA ASP A 839 18.78 2.28 5.28
C ASP A 839 17.84 2.50 6.49
N ASP A 840 17.97 3.64 7.16
CA ASP A 840 17.41 3.89 8.48
C ASP A 840 16.15 4.80 8.42
N THR A 841 15.25 4.68 9.40
CA THR A 841 14.13 5.62 9.59
C THR A 841 14.31 6.40 10.89
N LEU A 842 14.23 7.72 10.83
CA LEU A 842 14.31 8.61 11.99
C LEU A 842 13.03 9.44 12.12
N TRP A 843 12.47 9.49 13.32
CA TRP A 843 11.36 10.37 13.70
C TRP A 843 11.85 11.33 14.80
N GLY A 844 11.82 12.64 14.57
CA GLY A 844 12.11 13.65 15.59
C GLY A 844 10.96 13.84 16.58
N ASP A 845 9.72 13.70 16.10
CA ASP A 845 8.47 13.97 16.82
C ASP A 845 8.19 15.46 17.03
N ALA A 846 8.45 16.02 18.20
CA ALA A 846 8.22 17.43 18.47
C ALA A 846 9.38 18.01 19.27
N GLY A 847 9.73 19.26 19.01
CA GLY A 847 10.97 19.82 19.55
C GLY A 847 11.82 20.38 18.43
N ASN A 848 12.95 21.01 18.75
CA ASN A 848 13.92 21.40 17.73
C ASN A 848 15.02 20.34 17.68
N ASP A 849 14.87 19.39 16.77
CA ASP A 849 15.66 18.19 16.73
C ASP A 849 16.91 18.34 15.87
N THR A 850 17.92 17.52 16.16
CA THR A 850 19.06 17.33 15.28
C THR A 850 19.12 15.88 14.85
N LEU A 851 18.78 15.62 13.60
CA LEU A 851 18.65 14.29 13.01
C LEU A 851 19.75 14.06 11.98
N ILE A 852 20.49 12.96 12.14
CA ILE A 852 21.59 12.58 11.24
C ILE A 852 21.35 11.16 10.76
N GLY A 853 21.05 10.98 9.47
CA GLY A 853 20.83 9.67 8.83
C GLY A 853 22.12 8.84 8.84
N GLY A 854 23.12 9.27 8.09
CA GLY A 854 24.42 8.62 8.04
C GLY A 854 24.77 8.20 6.62
N ALA A 855 24.85 6.91 6.37
CA ALA A 855 25.02 6.37 5.03
C ALA A 855 23.99 5.28 4.79
N GLY A 856 23.53 5.11 3.56
CA GLY A 856 22.35 4.29 3.26
C GLY A 856 21.26 5.17 2.68
N GLY A 857 20.19 4.58 2.14
CA GLY A 857 19.00 5.35 1.75
C GLY A 857 18.12 5.57 2.97
N ASP A 858 18.26 6.72 3.63
CA ASP A 858 17.62 7.04 4.89
C ASP A 858 16.27 7.74 4.68
N SER A 859 15.36 7.59 5.64
CA SER A 859 14.10 8.34 5.72
C SER A 859 14.07 9.14 7.02
N VAL A 860 14.23 10.45 6.93
CA VAL A 860 14.37 11.34 8.10
C VAL A 860 13.19 12.32 8.18
N ILE A 861 12.41 12.23 9.26
CA ILE A 861 11.23 13.06 9.50
C ILE A 861 11.47 13.91 10.75
N GLY A 862 11.49 15.23 10.58
CA GLY A 862 11.65 16.23 11.65
C GLY A 862 10.47 16.21 12.61
N GLY A 863 9.34 16.76 12.17
CA GLY A 863 8.10 16.77 12.95
C GLY A 863 7.67 18.18 13.31
N ASP A 864 7.16 18.39 14.52
CA ASP A 864 6.76 19.72 14.99
C ASP A 864 7.97 20.47 15.59
N GLY A 865 8.48 21.51 14.96
CA GLY A 865 9.53 22.38 15.49
C GLY A 865 10.53 22.82 14.43
N ASN A 866 11.60 23.51 14.82
CA ASN A 866 12.61 23.94 13.85
C ASN A 866 13.78 22.95 13.87
N ASP A 867 13.82 22.06 12.90
CA ASP A 867 14.71 20.90 12.89
C ASP A 867 15.98 21.13 12.06
N LEU A 868 17.05 20.44 12.45
CA LEU A 868 18.26 20.29 11.66
C LEU A 868 18.37 18.85 11.18
N ILE A 869 18.16 18.65 9.88
CA ILE A 869 18.23 17.35 9.22
C ILE A 869 19.49 17.25 8.38
N THR A 870 20.22 16.14 8.49
CA THR A 870 21.38 15.80 7.66
C THR A 870 21.29 14.34 7.24
N CYS A 871 21.06 14.07 5.96
CA CYS A 871 20.78 12.73 5.48
C CYS A 871 22.10 11.96 5.24
N GLY A 872 22.97 12.42 4.33
CA GLY A 872 24.35 11.97 4.26
C GLY A 872 24.78 11.37 2.93
N GLU A 873 25.13 10.09 2.89
CA GLU A 873 25.47 9.37 1.65
C GLU A 873 24.38 8.36 1.29
N GLY A 874 23.77 8.44 0.12
CA GLY A 874 22.71 7.52 -0.31
C GLY A 874 21.55 8.26 -0.94
N ASP A 875 20.61 7.56 -1.56
CA ASP A 875 19.41 8.19 -2.12
C ASP A 875 18.39 8.35 -0.97
N ASP A 876 18.31 9.56 -0.41
CA ASP A 876 17.63 9.83 0.85
C ASP A 876 16.24 10.46 0.69
N PHE A 877 15.39 10.28 1.70
CA PHE A 877 14.14 11.02 1.88
C PHE A 877 14.22 11.88 3.15
N ALA A 878 13.91 13.17 3.03
CA ALA A 878 13.80 14.08 4.17
C ALA A 878 12.48 14.86 4.17
N ASN A 879 11.86 14.95 5.34
CA ASN A 879 10.67 15.75 5.58
C ASN A 879 10.87 16.63 6.81
N GLY A 880 10.88 17.95 6.64
CA GLY A 880 10.95 18.93 7.74
C GLY A 880 9.67 18.96 8.60
N ALA A 881 8.52 18.87 7.93
CA ALA A 881 7.18 18.93 8.48
C ALA A 881 6.78 20.34 8.93
N ALA A 882 6.64 20.62 10.22
CA ALA A 882 6.06 21.88 10.68
C ALA A 882 7.08 22.73 11.43
N GLY A 883 7.57 23.80 10.81
CA GLY A 883 8.48 24.75 11.44
C GLY A 883 9.41 25.41 10.43
N ASN A 884 10.51 25.99 10.89
CA ASN A 884 11.51 26.54 9.96
C ASN A 884 12.74 25.64 10.01
N ASP A 885 12.85 24.77 9.02
CA ASP A 885 13.79 23.66 9.04
C ASP A 885 15.06 23.96 8.23
N LEU A 886 16.14 23.28 8.60
CA LEU A 886 17.37 23.23 7.83
C LEU A 886 17.63 21.79 7.39
N ILE A 887 17.45 21.54 6.10
CA ILE A 887 17.61 20.22 5.49
C ILE A 887 18.90 20.20 4.65
N LEU A 888 19.76 19.23 4.92
CA LEU A 888 20.97 18.94 4.15
C LEU A 888 20.85 17.51 3.58
N GLY A 889 20.63 17.37 2.27
CA GLY A 889 20.50 16.08 1.59
C GLY A 889 21.80 15.31 1.62
N GLY A 890 22.79 15.72 0.83
CA GLY A 890 24.13 15.16 0.86
C GLY A 890 24.61 14.69 -0.49
N ASP A 891 25.16 13.47 -0.56
CA ASP A 891 25.56 12.82 -1.81
C ASP A 891 24.52 11.73 -2.15
N GLY A 892 23.85 11.80 -3.30
CA GLY A 892 22.76 10.88 -3.64
C GLY A 892 21.73 11.55 -4.53
N SER A 893 20.77 10.80 -5.06
CA SER A 893 19.58 11.42 -5.68
C SER A 893 18.48 11.48 -4.61
N ASP A 894 18.32 12.65 -4.00
CA ASP A 894 17.50 12.82 -2.80
C ASP A 894 16.11 13.38 -3.11
N LEU A 895 15.13 13.02 -2.27
CA LEU A 895 13.81 13.64 -2.22
C LEU A 895 13.66 14.43 -0.92
N LEU A 896 13.63 15.77 -1.03
CA LEU A 896 13.64 16.67 0.13
C LEU A 896 12.37 17.53 0.16
N VAL A 897 11.67 17.52 1.28
CA VAL A 897 10.38 18.18 1.45
C VAL A 897 10.39 19.07 2.70
N GLY A 898 10.21 20.39 2.55
CA GLY A 898 10.11 21.33 3.67
C GLY A 898 8.75 21.29 4.36
N LEU A 899 7.66 21.33 3.58
CA LEU A 899 6.26 21.40 4.02
C LEU A 899 5.90 22.76 4.65
N GLU A 900 5.62 22.88 5.94
CA GLU A 900 5.10 24.12 6.52
C GLU A 900 6.22 24.97 7.12
N GLY A 901 6.53 26.12 6.52
CA GLY A 901 7.23 27.20 7.20
C GLY A 901 8.28 27.90 6.35
N ARG A 902 9.46 28.19 6.92
CA ARG A 902 10.49 28.94 6.16
C ARG A 902 11.75 28.15 6.14
N ASP A 903 11.84 27.30 5.14
CA ASP A 903 12.83 26.24 5.12
C ASP A 903 14.06 26.67 4.35
N ALA A 904 15.19 26.12 4.80
CA ALA A 904 16.47 26.24 4.13
C ALA A 904 16.90 24.84 3.70
N ILE A 905 16.82 24.56 2.41
CA ILE A 905 17.11 23.24 1.84
C ILE A 905 18.37 23.33 0.99
N LEU A 906 19.34 22.47 1.27
CA LEU A 906 20.55 22.28 0.49
C LEU A 906 20.59 20.82 0.05
N ALA A 907 20.29 20.57 -1.23
CA ALA A 907 20.11 19.21 -1.71
C ALA A 907 21.45 18.46 -1.80
N GLY A 908 22.40 18.99 -2.58
CA GLY A 908 23.79 18.57 -2.46
C GLY A 908 24.35 18.09 -3.77
N ALA A 909 24.66 16.80 -3.89
CA ALA A 909 25.27 16.24 -5.08
C ALA A 909 24.52 15.00 -5.56
N GLY A 910 23.95 15.08 -6.76
CA GLY A 910 23.17 14.04 -7.43
C GLY A 910 22.01 14.70 -8.15
N ASP A 911 21.14 13.92 -8.79
CA ASP A 911 19.97 14.49 -9.47
C ASP A 911 18.83 14.55 -8.44
N ASP A 912 18.63 15.71 -7.79
CA ASP A 912 17.76 15.85 -6.62
C ASP A 912 16.35 16.38 -6.95
N GLU A 913 15.36 16.02 -6.14
CA GLU A 913 13.99 16.56 -6.19
C GLU A 913 13.64 17.27 -4.88
N VAL A 914 13.26 18.55 -4.96
CA VAL A 914 13.02 19.39 -3.78
C VAL A 914 11.67 20.11 -3.85
N PHE A 915 10.92 20.02 -2.77
CA PHE A 915 9.67 20.73 -2.53
C PHE A 915 9.83 21.67 -1.32
N GLY A 916 9.77 22.99 -1.54
CA GLY A 916 9.84 24.01 -0.49
C GLY A 916 8.66 23.90 0.46
N GLY A 917 7.45 24.05 -0.08
CA GLY A 917 6.19 23.89 0.65
C GLY A 917 5.43 25.20 0.80
N LEU A 918 4.91 25.46 1.99
CA LEU A 918 4.19 26.70 2.32
C LEU A 918 5.15 27.72 2.91
N ASP A 919 4.80 29.00 2.78
CA ASP A 919 5.58 30.14 3.29
C ASP A 919 6.85 30.35 2.45
N ASN A 920 7.94 30.96 2.95
CA ASN A 920 8.98 31.49 2.05
C ASN A 920 10.29 30.74 2.21
N ASP A 921 10.69 30.03 1.16
CA ASP A 921 11.77 29.05 1.23
C ASP A 921 13.04 29.48 0.50
N ALA A 922 14.15 28.88 0.93
CA ALA A 922 15.47 29.05 0.32
C ALA A 922 16.06 27.70 -0.06
N ILE A 923 16.14 27.44 -1.36
CA ILE A 923 16.54 26.13 -1.91
C ILE A 923 17.83 26.29 -2.76
N ASP A 924 18.80 25.41 -2.52
CA ASP A 924 20.04 25.23 -3.31
C ASP A 924 20.14 23.75 -3.74
N GLY A 925 19.96 23.47 -5.04
CA GLY A 925 20.03 22.10 -5.59
C GLY A 925 21.46 21.53 -5.54
N GLY A 926 22.46 22.37 -5.78
CA GLY A 926 23.85 21.97 -5.61
C GLY A 926 24.48 21.47 -6.90
N ALA A 927 24.66 20.17 -7.10
CA ALA A 927 25.35 19.63 -8.27
C ALA A 927 24.66 18.39 -8.83
N GLY A 928 24.30 18.43 -10.10
CA GLY A 928 23.47 17.40 -10.76
C GLY A 928 22.37 18.10 -11.53
N ASN A 929 21.40 17.35 -12.06
CA ASN A 929 20.26 17.95 -12.74
C ASN A 929 19.08 17.91 -11.79
N ASP A 930 18.81 19.05 -11.15
CA ASP A 930 17.89 19.10 -10.03
C ASP A 930 16.50 19.60 -10.46
N GLU A 931 15.45 19.10 -9.81
CA GLU A 931 14.08 19.59 -9.92
C GLU A 931 13.68 20.29 -8.62
N LEU A 932 13.54 21.62 -8.68
CA LEU A 932 13.31 22.47 -7.51
C LEU A 932 11.97 23.18 -7.62
N LEU A 933 11.05 22.87 -6.72
CA LEU A 933 9.74 23.51 -6.58
C LEU A 933 9.73 24.40 -5.34
N GLY A 934 9.55 25.71 -5.53
CA GLY A 934 9.36 26.68 -4.44
C GLY A 934 8.01 26.55 -3.74
N ASN A 935 6.97 26.15 -4.49
CA ASN A 935 5.60 25.99 -4.00
C ASN A 935 4.94 27.31 -3.53
N GLU A 936 4.25 27.35 -2.39
CA GLU A 936 3.47 28.51 -1.97
C GLU A 936 4.32 29.54 -1.21
N GLY A 937 4.94 30.49 -1.90
CA GLY A 937 5.88 31.38 -1.21
C GLY A 937 6.36 32.57 -2.02
N ASP A 938 7.11 33.47 -1.39
CA ASP A 938 8.07 34.28 -2.16
C ASP A 938 9.44 33.57 -2.06
N ASP A 939 9.75 32.70 -3.02
CA ASP A 939 10.83 31.73 -2.87
C ASP A 939 12.15 32.16 -3.51
N THR A 940 13.23 31.61 -2.97
CA THR A 940 14.58 31.82 -3.48
C THR A 940 15.22 30.50 -3.88
N LEU A 941 15.34 30.29 -5.19
CA LEU A 941 15.83 29.05 -5.78
C LEU A 941 17.20 29.25 -6.42
N ARG A 942 18.10 28.29 -6.24
CA ARG A 942 19.37 28.17 -6.96
C ARG A 942 19.47 26.72 -7.41
N GLY A 943 19.58 26.50 -8.73
CA GLY A 943 19.80 25.16 -9.30
C GLY A 943 21.16 24.65 -8.86
N GLY A 944 22.22 25.11 -9.51
CA GLY A 944 23.57 24.85 -9.02
C GLY A 944 24.48 24.55 -10.17
N GLU A 945 25.19 23.44 -10.15
CA GLU A 945 25.94 22.89 -11.27
C GLU A 945 25.13 21.82 -12.02
N GLY A 946 24.59 22.14 -13.19
CA GLY A 946 23.95 21.13 -14.04
C GLY A 946 22.89 21.74 -14.94
N ASP A 947 22.03 20.90 -15.51
CA ASP A 947 20.88 21.38 -16.29
C ASP A 947 19.62 21.24 -15.41
N ASP A 948 19.25 22.32 -14.70
CA ASP A 948 18.24 22.25 -13.64
C ASP A 948 16.83 22.69 -14.10
N HIS A 949 15.80 22.30 -13.35
CA HIS A 949 14.43 22.80 -13.51
C HIS A 949 13.97 23.51 -12.23
N LEU A 950 13.80 24.83 -12.31
CA LEU A 950 13.36 25.65 -11.18
C LEU A 950 11.93 26.15 -11.42
N ILE A 951 11.03 25.80 -10.51
CA ILE A 951 9.62 26.14 -10.56
C ILE A 951 9.31 26.98 -9.33
N GLY A 952 8.96 28.26 -9.53
CA GLY A 952 8.67 29.16 -8.41
C GLY A 952 7.45 28.75 -7.57
N ASP A 953 6.45 28.13 -8.20
CA ASP A 953 5.23 27.65 -7.54
C ASP A 953 5.10 26.11 -7.58
N ASN A 954 3.89 25.58 -7.35
CA ASN A 954 3.50 24.17 -7.57
C ASN A 954 3.55 23.68 -9.03
N GLY A 955 3.95 24.53 -9.98
CA GLY A 955 3.90 24.21 -11.42
C GLY A 955 2.48 24.16 -12.02
N GLY A 956 2.38 23.65 -13.24
CA GLY A 956 1.09 23.37 -13.91
C GLY A 956 0.33 24.57 -14.49
N SER A 957 -0.89 24.31 -14.98
CA SER A 957 -1.71 25.27 -15.75
C SER A 957 -2.91 25.87 -14.99
N LEU A 958 -3.04 25.55 -13.69
CA LEU A 958 -4.14 25.99 -12.82
C LEU A 958 -3.95 27.45 -12.35
N PRO A 959 -5.02 28.13 -11.89
CA PRO A 959 -4.93 29.53 -11.50
C PRO A 959 -4.11 29.70 -10.21
N LYS A 960 -2.97 30.41 -10.30
CA LYS A 960 -2.16 30.84 -9.14
C LYS A 960 -3.04 31.49 -8.06
N ALA A 961 -3.02 30.96 -6.84
CA ALA A 961 -3.93 31.37 -5.78
C ALA A 961 -3.43 32.55 -4.93
N VAL A 962 -2.14 32.90 -4.99
CA VAL A 962 -1.59 34.09 -4.33
C VAL A 962 -0.70 34.84 -5.33
N PRO A 963 -0.65 36.19 -5.30
CA PRO A 963 0.42 36.92 -5.97
C PRO A 963 1.68 36.87 -5.10
N ASP A 964 2.55 35.95 -5.44
CA ASP A 964 3.91 35.71 -4.94
C ASP A 964 4.95 36.37 -5.87
N THR A 965 6.23 36.24 -5.50
CA THR A 965 7.37 36.75 -6.23
C THR A 965 8.61 35.90 -5.97
N ASP A 966 8.98 35.12 -6.98
CA ASP A 966 10.09 34.17 -6.85
C ASP A 966 11.37 34.69 -7.49
N MET A 967 12.49 34.18 -6.99
CA MET A 967 13.83 34.57 -7.42
C MET A 967 14.74 33.38 -7.70
N ALA A 968 15.12 33.20 -8.96
CA ALA A 968 16.22 32.31 -9.33
C ALA A 968 17.60 33.00 -9.18
N ILE A 969 18.57 32.31 -8.59
CA ILE A 969 19.94 32.79 -8.34
C ILE A 969 20.94 32.01 -9.20
N PHE A 970 21.85 32.75 -9.84
CA PHE A 970 22.94 32.21 -10.65
C PHE A 970 24.30 32.70 -10.12
N SER A 971 25.31 31.82 -10.13
CA SER A 971 26.63 32.04 -9.51
C SER A 971 27.49 33.07 -10.28
N GLY A 972 27.30 33.14 -11.59
CA GLY A 972 28.09 33.94 -12.52
C GLY A 972 27.57 35.38 -12.70
N ARG A 973 28.22 36.12 -13.61
CA ARG A 973 27.79 37.48 -13.96
C ARG A 973 26.75 37.42 -15.07
N PHE A 974 25.83 38.39 -15.12
CA PHE A 974 24.76 38.43 -16.14
C PHE A 974 25.23 38.28 -17.61
N ARG A 975 26.45 38.74 -17.94
CA ARG A 975 27.00 38.66 -19.31
C ARG A 975 27.46 37.26 -19.74
N ASP A 976 27.55 36.35 -18.78
CA ASP A 976 28.08 35.00 -18.92
C ASP A 976 26.94 34.02 -19.24
N TYR A 977 25.67 34.47 -19.16
CA TYR A 977 24.47 33.69 -19.45
C TYR A 977 23.76 34.12 -20.74
N THR A 978 23.07 33.16 -21.36
CA THR A 978 22.10 33.38 -22.44
C THR A 978 20.70 33.07 -21.93
N ILE A 979 19.80 34.07 -21.95
CA ILE A 979 18.40 33.92 -21.52
C ILE A 979 17.50 33.82 -22.75
N THR A 980 16.69 32.76 -22.82
CA THR A 980 15.73 32.48 -23.89
C THR A 980 14.33 32.37 -23.30
N HIS A 981 13.37 33.12 -23.86
CA HIS A 981 11.95 32.96 -23.53
C HIS A 981 11.31 32.01 -24.53
N ASN A 982 10.78 30.91 -24.03
CA ASN A 982 10.19 29.87 -24.85
C ASN A 982 8.72 30.18 -25.18
N ALA A 983 8.14 29.40 -26.09
CA ALA A 983 6.79 29.67 -26.61
C ALA A 983 5.68 29.07 -25.72
N ASP A 984 6.04 28.08 -24.90
CA ASP A 984 5.24 27.43 -23.86
C ASP A 984 5.09 28.31 -22.61
N GLY A 985 6.02 29.25 -22.38
CA GLY A 985 5.99 30.17 -21.25
C GLY A 985 7.22 30.07 -20.35
N THR A 986 8.00 29.00 -20.50
CA THR A 986 9.22 28.77 -19.71
C THR A 986 10.36 29.69 -20.15
N ILE A 987 11.38 29.80 -19.31
CA ILE A 987 12.60 30.56 -19.58
C ILE A 987 13.80 29.63 -19.49
N THR A 988 14.59 29.53 -20.54
CA THR A 988 15.87 28.81 -20.47
C THR A 988 17.01 29.78 -20.20
N VAL A 989 17.81 29.52 -19.16
CA VAL A 989 19.00 30.29 -18.79
C VAL A 989 20.23 29.40 -18.93
N THR A 990 21.08 29.67 -19.92
CA THR A 990 22.28 28.85 -20.19
C THR A 990 23.54 29.59 -19.77
N ASP A 991 24.32 29.03 -18.85
CA ASP A 991 25.69 29.48 -18.60
C ASP A 991 26.59 29.10 -19.79
N THR A 992 27.36 30.07 -20.29
CA THR A 992 28.26 29.88 -21.44
C THR A 992 29.71 29.70 -21.05
N VAL A 993 30.05 29.85 -19.77
CA VAL A 993 31.44 29.87 -19.28
C VAL A 993 31.69 29.26 -17.90
N GLY A 994 30.67 29.10 -17.05
CA GLY A 994 30.75 28.46 -15.73
C GLY A 994 30.16 27.04 -15.70
N THR A 995 29.68 26.63 -14.54
CA THR A 995 29.20 25.27 -14.23
C THR A 995 27.69 25.16 -14.05
N ASP A 996 26.97 26.29 -13.96
CA ASP A 996 25.49 26.38 -13.89
C ASP A 996 24.75 25.96 -15.18
N GLY A 997 25.24 24.95 -15.91
CA GLY A 997 24.71 24.43 -17.18
C GLY A 997 23.58 25.19 -17.90
N THR A 998 22.43 24.54 -18.08
CA THR A 998 21.28 25.02 -18.85
C THR A 998 19.97 24.79 -18.11
N ASP A 999 19.53 25.83 -17.41
CA ASP A 999 18.39 25.72 -16.52
C ASP A 999 17.09 26.12 -17.22
N THR A 1000 16.00 25.45 -16.87
CA THR A 1000 14.64 25.76 -17.28
C THR A 1000 13.87 26.33 -16.10
N LEU A 1001 13.30 27.52 -16.28
CA LEU A 1001 12.57 28.23 -15.22
C LEU A 1001 11.09 28.35 -15.56
N GLU A 1002 10.26 28.10 -14.56
CA GLU A 1002 8.81 28.29 -14.56
C GLU A 1002 8.39 29.14 -13.37
N SER A 1003 7.35 29.95 -13.55
CA SER A 1003 6.84 30.85 -12.51
C SER A 1003 7.81 31.89 -11.90
N ILE A 1004 9.08 31.99 -12.30
CA ILE A 1004 10.04 32.94 -11.72
C ILE A 1004 9.89 34.39 -12.19
N GLU A 1005 9.74 35.36 -11.27
CA GLU A 1005 9.70 36.80 -11.58
C GLU A 1005 11.07 37.48 -11.65
N TRP A 1006 12.05 37.04 -10.85
CA TRP A 1006 13.34 37.68 -10.70
C TRP A 1006 14.52 36.74 -10.94
N LEU A 1007 15.55 37.27 -11.61
CA LEU A 1007 16.82 36.58 -11.83
C LEU A 1007 17.94 37.37 -11.16
N ARG A 1008 18.67 36.74 -10.25
CA ARG A 1008 19.81 37.32 -9.53
C ARG A 1008 21.12 36.71 -10.03
N PHE A 1009 22.02 37.58 -10.48
CA PHE A 1009 23.39 37.24 -10.89
C PHE A 1009 24.39 37.92 -9.97
N ALA A 1010 25.64 37.47 -9.94
CA ALA A 1010 26.69 38.02 -9.09
C ALA A 1010 26.95 39.53 -9.25
N ASP A 1011 26.53 40.16 -10.37
CA ASP A 1011 26.70 41.60 -10.61
C ASP A 1011 25.39 42.41 -10.65
N ARG A 1012 24.20 41.79 -10.62
CA ARG A 1012 22.89 42.47 -10.67
C ARG A 1012 21.70 41.53 -10.44
N THR A 1013 20.54 42.13 -10.15
CA THR A 1013 19.21 41.48 -10.26
C THR A 1013 18.44 42.09 -11.44
N THR A 1014 17.70 41.27 -12.18
CA THR A 1014 16.83 41.67 -13.29
C THR A 1014 15.49 40.97 -13.20
N ARG A 1015 14.45 41.54 -13.81
CA ARG A 1015 13.18 40.83 -14.00
C ARG A 1015 13.30 39.78 -15.10
N ALA A 1016 12.64 38.65 -14.90
CA ALA A 1016 12.49 37.60 -15.89
C ALA A 1016 11.72 38.12 -17.14
N GLU A 1017 10.61 38.85 -16.96
CA GLU A 1017 9.73 39.31 -18.06
C GLU A 1017 10.35 40.33 -19.06
N ASP A 1018 11.54 40.88 -18.81
CA ASP A 1018 11.96 42.17 -19.38
C ASP A 1018 12.73 42.09 -20.72
N GLY A 1019 12.28 41.23 -21.64
CA GLY A 1019 12.81 41.13 -23.00
C GLY A 1019 12.40 42.28 -23.96
N THR A 1020 11.38 43.11 -23.67
CA THR A 1020 10.89 44.11 -24.66
C THR A 1020 10.45 45.51 -24.18
N ARG A 1021 10.68 45.98 -22.95
CA ARG A 1021 10.41 47.40 -22.61
C ARG A 1021 11.52 48.10 -21.83
N ALA A 1022 12.06 49.14 -22.45
CA ALA A 1022 13.08 50.01 -21.89
C ALA A 1022 12.70 50.65 -20.54
N LEU A 1023 13.49 50.30 -19.52
CA LEU A 1023 13.83 51.02 -18.29
C LEU A 1023 13.22 52.41 -18.13
N ARG A 1024 12.32 52.56 -17.14
CA ARG A 1024 12.20 53.78 -16.31
C ARG A 1024 11.80 53.45 -14.86
N SER A 1025 12.81 53.49 -14.00
CA SER A 1025 12.79 53.82 -12.57
C SER A 1025 11.45 53.77 -11.83
N SER A 1026 11.27 52.73 -11.03
CA SER A 1026 10.92 52.87 -9.61
C SER A 1026 11.38 51.61 -8.90
N VAL A 1027 12.43 51.76 -8.10
CA VAL A 1027 12.79 50.80 -7.06
C VAL A 1027 11.58 50.69 -6.15
N ALA A 1028 10.81 49.61 -6.27
CA ALA A 1028 10.19 49.02 -5.10
C ALA A 1028 11.33 48.32 -4.38
N SER A 1029 11.57 48.71 -3.13
CA SER A 1029 12.56 48.07 -2.27
C SER A 1029 12.16 46.60 -2.12
N ILE A 1030 13.03 45.70 -2.56
CA ILE A 1030 13.08 44.33 -2.05
C ILE A 1030 13.34 44.49 -0.55
N GLN A 1031 12.50 43.91 0.32
CA GLN A 1031 12.90 43.74 1.72
C GLN A 1031 14.04 42.73 1.69
N GLU A 1032 15.25 43.15 2.09
CA GLU A 1032 16.41 42.27 2.27
C GLU A 1032 16.24 41.40 3.52
N ASP A 1033 15.09 40.72 3.64
CA ASP A 1033 14.82 39.73 4.70
C ASP A 1033 14.93 38.29 4.15
N ALA A 1034 15.25 38.10 2.86
CA ALA A 1034 15.53 36.79 2.26
C ALA A 1034 16.93 36.29 2.62
N LEU A 1035 17.05 35.00 2.95
CA LEU A 1035 18.33 34.28 3.07
C LEU A 1035 19.19 34.56 1.83
N VAL A 1036 20.38 35.14 2.04
CA VAL A 1036 21.29 35.51 0.94
C VAL A 1036 22.44 34.51 0.90
N PHE A 1037 22.43 33.62 -0.09
CA PHE A 1037 23.63 32.87 -0.47
C PHE A 1037 24.75 33.84 -0.88
N ARG A 1038 25.90 33.83 -0.20
CA ARG A 1038 27.04 34.71 -0.50
C ARG A 1038 28.25 33.91 -0.99
N ASP A 1039 28.65 34.19 -2.23
CA ASP A 1039 29.91 33.70 -2.77
C ASP A 1039 31.08 34.58 -2.27
N GLU A 1040 31.80 34.12 -1.25
CA GLU A 1040 33.15 34.63 -0.96
C GLU A 1040 34.20 33.74 -1.65
N PRO A 1041 35.20 34.30 -2.35
CA PRO A 1041 36.16 33.49 -3.10
C PRO A 1041 37.08 32.71 -2.15
N VAL A 1042 36.88 31.40 -2.08
CA VAL A 1042 37.73 30.46 -1.34
C VAL A 1042 39.15 30.51 -1.92
N GLY A 1043 40.12 30.83 -1.08
CA GLY A 1043 41.53 30.81 -1.46
C GLY A 1043 42.01 29.37 -1.65
N ASP A 1044 42.62 29.10 -2.81
CA ASP A 1044 43.26 27.84 -3.22
C ASP A 1044 43.73 26.95 -2.04
N GLN A 1045 43.22 25.71 -2.06
CA GLN A 1045 43.60 24.48 -1.32
C GLN A 1045 42.72 24.08 -0.12
N ALA A 1046 41.56 23.48 -0.43
CA ALA A 1046 40.99 22.40 0.38
C ALA A 1046 40.97 21.13 -0.49
N ASP A 1047 41.57 20.07 0.03
CA ASP A 1047 41.75 18.76 -0.61
C ASP A 1047 40.50 17.93 -0.25
N ILE A 1048 39.42 18.03 -1.04
CA ILE A 1048 38.18 17.22 -0.89
C ILE A 1048 38.41 15.85 -1.55
N GLY A 1049 39.50 15.21 -1.16
CA GLY A 1049 40.07 14.08 -1.89
C GLY A 1049 40.70 13.04 -0.97
N SER A 1050 40.01 12.62 0.09
CA SER A 1050 40.19 11.26 0.65
C SER A 1050 39.12 10.90 1.69
N LEU A 1051 37.94 10.47 1.25
CA LEU A 1051 37.18 9.42 1.94
C LEU A 1051 36.96 8.18 1.06
N ALA A 1052 37.38 8.20 -0.21
CA ALA A 1052 37.55 6.99 -1.01
C ALA A 1052 38.86 6.26 -0.66
N GLY A 1053 38.83 5.32 0.28
CA GLY A 1053 39.98 4.46 0.54
C GLY A 1053 39.83 3.48 1.69
N GLY A 1054 39.24 2.32 1.40
CA GLY A 1054 38.95 1.25 2.36
C GLY A 1054 40.03 0.98 3.40
N LEU A 1055 39.60 0.88 4.66
CA LEU A 1055 40.42 0.42 5.77
C LEU A 1055 39.59 -0.46 6.71
N THR A 1056 39.91 -1.76 6.66
CA THR A 1056 39.83 -2.65 7.82
C THR A 1056 40.48 -1.97 9.05
N ALA A 1057 39.69 -1.74 10.12
CA ALA A 1057 39.98 -1.37 11.53
C ALA A 1057 41.43 -0.94 11.94
N PRO A 1058 41.64 0.05 12.86
CA PRO A 1058 40.80 0.30 14.05
C PRO A 1058 40.49 1.79 14.40
N ARG A 1059 39.36 1.94 15.10
CA ARG A 1059 38.82 3.06 15.91
C ARG A 1059 39.78 4.22 16.23
N SER A 1060 39.40 5.43 15.79
CA SER A 1060 39.85 6.73 16.33
C SER A 1060 38.75 7.34 17.21
N PRO A 1061 39.07 8.12 18.27
CA PRO A 1061 38.07 8.57 19.24
C PRO A 1061 37.23 9.74 18.70
N LEU A 1062 35.91 9.60 18.82
CA LEU A 1062 34.89 10.61 18.51
C LEU A 1062 35.18 11.96 19.19
N VAL A 1063 35.00 13.04 18.42
CA VAL A 1063 34.86 14.40 18.92
C VAL A 1063 33.40 14.77 18.74
N PHE A 1064 32.62 14.75 19.82
CA PHE A 1064 31.35 15.46 19.87
C PHE A 1064 31.65 16.93 19.55
N VAL A 1065 31.14 17.43 18.44
CA VAL A 1065 31.17 18.86 18.14
C VAL A 1065 30.17 19.49 19.12
N GLU A 1066 30.67 20.09 20.20
CA GLU A 1066 29.83 20.97 21.01
C GLU A 1066 29.30 22.08 20.08
N ALA A 1067 27.98 22.31 20.09
CA ALA A 1067 27.23 23.26 19.26
C ALA A 1067 27.73 24.73 19.29
N GLU A 1068 28.81 25.04 19.99
CA GLU A 1068 29.46 26.36 19.98
C GLU A 1068 30.46 26.56 18.84
N THR A 1069 30.71 25.57 17.96
CA THR A 1069 31.75 25.69 16.92
C THR A 1069 31.45 25.05 15.55
N LEU A 1070 30.22 25.13 15.05
CA LEU A 1070 30.00 25.17 13.59
C LEU A 1070 30.18 26.62 13.13
N VAL A 1071 31.40 26.97 12.72
CA VAL A 1071 31.65 28.25 12.07
C VAL A 1071 31.19 28.10 10.62
N PHE A 1072 29.93 28.48 10.34
CA PHE A 1072 29.33 28.62 9.00
C PHE A 1072 30.02 29.69 8.10
N GLY A 1073 31.29 30.00 8.37
CA GLY A 1073 32.05 31.05 7.69
C GLY A 1073 32.47 30.72 6.27
N ASP A 1074 32.32 29.45 5.84
CA ASP A 1074 32.77 28.97 4.52
C ASP A 1074 31.60 28.58 3.58
N LEU A 1075 30.33 28.61 4.03
CA LEU A 1075 29.13 28.27 3.22
C LEU A 1075 28.25 29.45 2.81
N GLY A 1076 28.56 30.68 3.26
CA GLY A 1076 27.88 31.87 2.74
C GLY A 1076 26.38 32.01 3.03
N VAL A 1077 25.77 31.12 3.83
CA VAL A 1077 24.36 31.19 4.28
C VAL A 1077 24.24 32.06 5.53
N LEU A 1078 23.33 33.03 5.53
CA LEU A 1078 22.93 33.77 6.74
C LEU A 1078 21.67 33.11 7.30
N VAL A 1079 21.87 32.18 8.24
CA VAL A 1079 20.78 31.59 9.05
C VAL A 1079 20.05 32.72 9.81
N PRO A 1080 18.70 32.77 9.80
CA PRO A 1080 17.93 33.70 10.62
C PRO A 1080 18.28 33.58 12.12
N ASP A 1081 18.28 34.70 12.87
CA ASP A 1081 18.61 34.70 14.32
C ASP A 1081 17.65 33.78 15.13
N ASP A 1082 16.48 33.48 14.58
CA ASP A 1082 15.38 32.65 15.09
C ASP A 1082 15.61 31.13 14.95
N ILE A 1083 16.48 30.67 14.04
CA ILE A 1083 16.93 29.27 13.99
C ILE A 1083 18.07 29.02 15.02
N THR A 1084 18.67 30.09 15.56
CA THR A 1084 19.76 29.99 16.54
C THR A 1084 19.34 30.17 18.01
N ASP A 1085 18.04 30.33 18.31
CA ASP A 1085 17.57 30.53 19.69
C ASP A 1085 17.44 29.22 20.48
N ILE A 1086 18.52 28.44 20.52
CA ILE A 1086 18.73 27.39 21.53
C ILE A 1086 19.07 28.11 22.85
N SER A 1087 18.10 28.80 23.45
CA SER A 1087 18.30 29.50 24.72
C SER A 1087 18.08 28.56 25.91
N PRO A 1088 19.05 28.45 26.85
CA PRO A 1088 18.81 27.73 28.08
C PRO A 1088 17.80 28.53 28.93
N ALA A 1089 16.72 27.86 29.33
CA ALA A 1089 15.65 28.36 30.19
C ALA A 1089 16.07 29.48 31.18
N GLU A 1090 15.41 30.63 31.07
CA GLU A 1090 15.72 31.81 31.90
C GLU A 1090 15.57 31.55 33.42
N GLY A 1091 16.61 31.88 34.17
CA GLY A 1091 16.46 32.70 35.38
C GLY A 1091 16.40 32.00 36.75
N GLY A 1092 17.52 31.41 37.18
CA GLY A 1092 17.69 30.95 38.57
C GLY A 1092 19.09 31.18 39.13
N ALA A 1093 19.41 32.41 39.57
CA ALA A 1093 20.64 32.66 40.32
C ALA A 1093 20.63 31.89 41.65
N LEU A 1094 21.39 30.79 41.75
CA LEU A 1094 21.77 30.18 43.02
C LEU A 1094 23.29 30.22 43.20
N GLN A 1095 23.76 31.31 43.80
CA GLN A 1095 24.97 31.26 44.62
C GLN A 1095 24.67 30.35 45.82
N VAL A 1096 25.56 29.40 46.15
CA VAL A 1096 26.11 29.17 47.52
C VAL A 1096 26.99 27.91 47.61
N ASP A 1097 28.24 28.20 48.03
CA ASP A 1097 29.18 27.43 48.85
C ASP A 1097 29.82 26.11 48.39
N LEU A 1098 30.99 26.26 47.75
CA LEU A 1098 32.11 25.32 47.88
C LEU A 1098 32.83 25.53 49.23
N PRO A 1099 33.04 24.50 50.07
CA PRO A 1099 34.09 24.52 51.07
C PRO A 1099 35.41 23.96 50.48
N ILE A 1100 36.40 24.85 50.46
CA ILE A 1100 37.85 24.68 50.35
C ILE A 1100 38.33 23.45 51.17
N THR A 1101 39.23 22.59 50.66
CA THR A 1101 40.70 22.72 50.88
C THR A 1101 41.58 22.00 49.87
N LEU A 1102 42.48 22.80 49.28
CA LEU A 1102 43.80 22.42 48.78
C LEU A 1102 44.73 22.04 49.94
N ASP A 1103 45.48 20.95 49.78
CA ASP A 1103 46.80 20.77 50.42
C ASP A 1103 47.76 20.06 49.44
N ALA A 1104 49.01 20.51 49.45
CA ALA A 1104 49.99 20.39 48.36
C ALA A 1104 51.03 19.23 48.55
N PRO A 1105 52.25 19.23 47.98
CA PRO A 1105 52.66 18.37 46.85
C PRO A 1105 53.94 17.50 47.09
N ALA A 1106 54.23 16.50 46.24
CA ALA A 1106 55.57 15.88 46.08
C ALA A 1106 55.63 15.04 44.76
N VAL A 1107 56.43 15.37 43.73
CA VAL A 1107 57.89 15.18 43.51
C VAL A 1107 58.29 13.76 43.02
N ILE A 1108 58.62 13.69 41.72
CA ILE A 1108 59.70 12.96 41.00
C ILE A 1108 59.80 11.41 41.12
N GLU A 1109 59.72 10.67 40.01
CA GLU A 1109 60.86 9.93 39.39
C GLU A 1109 60.50 9.15 38.11
N THR A 1110 61.51 9.08 37.26
CA THR A 1110 61.60 8.63 35.87
C THR A 1110 61.74 7.11 35.68
N ALA A 1111 61.30 6.68 34.50
CA ALA A 1111 61.89 5.66 33.61
C ALA A 1111 61.96 4.19 34.06
N ALA A 1112 61.45 3.30 33.21
CA ALA A 1112 62.27 2.31 32.49
C ALA A 1112 61.45 1.56 31.43
N MET A 1113 61.92 1.66 30.18
CA MET A 1113 61.76 0.60 29.16
C MET A 1113 62.38 -0.71 29.66
N ILE A 1114 61.87 -1.85 29.20
CA ILE A 1114 62.63 -2.94 28.53
C ILE A 1114 61.67 -4.06 28.06
N PRO A 1115 62.01 -4.80 26.98
CA PRO A 1115 61.07 -5.24 25.93
C PRO A 1115 61.15 -6.76 25.60
N ILE A 1116 60.54 -7.16 24.46
CA ILE A 1116 60.76 -8.42 23.67
C ILE A 1116 60.10 -9.67 24.30
N ALA A 1117 59.34 -10.57 23.66
CA ALA A 1117 59.40 -11.17 22.32
C ALA A 1117 58.08 -11.92 21.93
N PRO A 1118 57.90 -12.33 20.65
CA PRO A 1118 56.82 -13.18 20.08
C PRO A 1118 57.15 -14.69 20.29
N PRO A 1119 56.48 -15.77 19.75
CA PRO A 1119 55.51 -15.89 18.62
C PRO A 1119 54.39 -16.98 18.77
N ASP A 1120 53.63 -17.17 17.67
CA ASP A 1120 53.00 -18.43 17.17
C ASP A 1120 51.58 -18.90 17.64
N PRO A 1121 50.86 -19.67 16.79
CA PRO A 1121 49.41 -19.63 16.57
C PRO A 1121 48.74 -21.00 16.86
N PHE A 1122 47.47 -21.14 16.43
CA PHE A 1122 46.60 -22.34 16.34
C PHE A 1122 45.47 -22.48 17.38
N LEU A 1123 44.27 -22.66 16.81
CA LEU A 1123 43.15 -23.54 17.19
C LEU A 1123 42.56 -23.39 18.60
N LEU A 1124 41.33 -22.90 18.65
CA LEU A 1124 40.15 -23.76 18.76
C LEU A 1124 38.92 -23.04 18.21
#